data_AF-A0A6C2UKA1-F1
#
_entry.id   AF-A0A6C2UKA1-F1
#
_cell.length_a   1.000
_cell.length_b   1.000
_cell.length_c   1.000
_cell.angle_alpha   90.00
_cell.angle_beta   90.00
_cell.angle_gamma   90.00
#
_symmetry.space_group_name_H-M   'P 1'
#
loop_
_entity.id
_entity.type
_entity.pdbx_description
1 polymer ?
#
loop_
_entity_poly.entity_id
_entity_poly.type
_entity_poly.pdbx_seq_one_letter_code
_entity_poly.pdbx_strand_id
1 'polypeptide(L)'
;MKYVMIYHANLNYAYLTPDNYEFVIREAYEMTIDTMRKQFPGTKYVFEASGYTVEMMEKYAPAVVEKLKAAIADGSCEFMGSPYAHPMLPNFPEKDCAWSLEFSHRIYDEVLGMRPVSFWNPECGWRDYVPRMIKNAGYKYLAGDFESYSRCENGPNGGPQRPEIYAKEATKEKNFYNFDFKYDLPADDYALHYPFNHVHDLGEDELRVFLRSDRVCQYAVRYFMGMEGYSHEDYLKTIDRYSGDREGQGEGALVIFADDAEYIGTNGWFRLKYQNEPDRVFEKVPDAQEKLIALVTAVKERGEFITFAEACKLAPNTQPITWDDDAAWHGARASTWASTPMARMLRPWQDLIREKLNLIEADLPVLVSERIWYHLTNSYNSDGQWPPTLPHAPHIIHPFNYAYCYENLLTAHHLVGGVDFEGLDSDAAETLGEVVDMQSRLILKKAKKLQAGGTEAEKADAVLAERLLAVAIEKESVRGRKTLDAGEYMVRADAMVEARRLVGGIVIEKAEAPVDVQSSAPETVCQRAGWSGVTNMKKRILSLVALGFLSVQMGLAASPEAQPNILLMLADDLGYRDLSCFGGTAVQTPNLDRLAKQGTTFTHFYSASAVCTPTRASVLTGRYPLRFNITRHFNDIDGFLPEAATTVAEVLRDAGYTTIHVGKWHLGGLHVDESGRRLTDQPGPRQHGFETYQTQIEQQPLRTAMGKGRTIYRKGGTVLLRNDQRVGADDPYYPKHLTEANGDFALQRIEECAAANKPFFLNLWWLVPHAPYEPAPEPYWSETAADGISEDQHCFRSMVRHMDAKVGQILAKLDEFGLATNTLVLFTSDNGAAYEGNIGELKGGKTDLHDGGTRVPMFVRWPGKIPAGRETDAFGSTIDLLPTLCEVAGVALPGDLSVDGTSLLPHMTGGAAPDWAQRGTVFWQLDLYKQIQRHYPKPKPYATEVVRSGKWKMLSRQGIPVELFNIDADPNEKRNLLSRHPERATAMAGQVRAWLAEKRITDGVIAKSSEEN
;
A
#
# COMPACT_ATOMS: atom_id res chain seq x y z
N MET A 1 -14.91 24.29 -38.70
CA MET A 1 -14.82 24.29 -37.22
C MET A 1 -13.63 23.43 -36.79
N LYS A 2 -12.98 23.80 -35.68
CA LYS A 2 -11.85 23.06 -35.06
C LYS A 2 -12.20 22.59 -33.65
N TYR A 3 -11.55 21.53 -33.16
CA TYR A 3 -11.89 20.90 -31.88
C TYR A 3 -10.71 20.79 -30.94
N VAL A 4 -10.97 20.99 -29.63
CA VAL A 4 -9.99 20.79 -28.55
C VAL A 4 -10.54 19.77 -27.56
N MET A 5 -9.67 18.83 -27.14
CA MET A 5 -9.88 17.95 -25.99
C MET A 5 -8.74 18.14 -25.00
N ILE A 6 -9.08 18.47 -23.76
CA ILE A 6 -8.18 18.67 -22.63
C ILE A 6 -8.48 17.58 -21.60
N TYR A 7 -7.52 16.68 -21.39
CA TYR A 7 -7.60 15.66 -20.35
C TYR A 7 -6.97 16.23 -19.08
N HIS A 8 -7.80 16.56 -18.08
CA HIS A 8 -7.40 17.18 -16.82
C HIS A 8 -6.96 16.13 -15.79
N ALA A 9 -5.66 15.93 -15.59
CA ALA A 9 -5.14 14.86 -14.73
C ALA A 9 -4.86 15.35 -13.29
N ASN A 10 -5.69 14.92 -12.33
CA ASN A 10 -5.56 15.24 -10.91
C ASN A 10 -5.38 13.97 -10.05
N LEU A 11 -4.19 13.80 -9.47
CA LEU A 11 -3.93 12.73 -8.48
C LEU A 11 -4.08 13.19 -7.02
N ASN A 12 -4.51 14.43 -6.74
CA ASN A 12 -4.66 14.93 -5.36
C ASN A 12 -6.06 14.70 -4.75
N TYR A 13 -6.94 13.96 -5.44
CA TYR A 13 -8.33 13.71 -5.07
C TYR A 13 -8.54 13.03 -3.71
N ALA A 14 -9.63 13.43 -3.05
CA ALA A 14 -10.28 12.65 -2.01
C ALA A 14 -10.73 11.27 -2.50
N TYR A 15 -10.74 10.28 -1.61
CA TYR A 15 -10.99 8.86 -1.89
C TYR A 15 -9.96 8.17 -2.82
N LEU A 16 -9.10 8.91 -3.52
CA LEU A 16 -7.98 8.34 -4.27
C LEU A 16 -6.87 7.94 -3.30
N THR A 17 -7.00 6.75 -2.71
CA THR A 17 -6.03 6.28 -1.70
C THR A 17 -4.66 6.02 -2.33
N PRO A 18 -3.54 6.12 -1.58
CA PRO A 18 -2.19 5.97 -2.12
C PRO A 18 -1.85 4.64 -2.83
N ASP A 19 -2.66 3.60 -2.67
CA ASP A 19 -2.49 2.32 -3.37
C ASP A 19 -3.20 2.28 -4.74
N ASN A 20 -4.11 3.24 -4.99
CA ASN A 20 -4.86 3.36 -6.24
C ASN A 20 -4.18 4.30 -7.27
N TYR A 21 -3.06 4.95 -6.93
CA TYR A 21 -2.38 5.86 -7.85
C TYR A 21 -1.93 5.18 -9.13
N GLU A 22 -1.17 4.07 -9.05
CA GLU A 22 -0.77 3.33 -10.25
C GLU A 22 -1.99 2.83 -11.04
N PHE A 23 -3.05 2.39 -10.35
CA PHE A 23 -4.30 1.97 -11.00
C PHE A 23 -4.93 3.09 -11.85
N VAL A 24 -5.11 4.30 -11.30
CA VAL A 24 -5.69 5.43 -12.04
C VAL A 24 -4.77 5.89 -13.17
N ILE A 25 -3.46 6.00 -12.91
CA ILE A 25 -2.48 6.39 -13.94
C ILE A 25 -2.51 5.40 -15.12
N ARG A 26 -2.64 4.09 -14.87
CA ARG A 26 -2.67 3.08 -15.94
C ARG A 26 -4.02 3.02 -16.65
N GLU A 27 -5.11 2.93 -15.89
CA GLU A 27 -6.42 2.69 -16.47
C GLU A 27 -7.01 3.92 -17.17
N ALA A 28 -6.63 5.14 -16.77
CA ALA A 28 -7.06 6.38 -17.42
C ALA A 28 -5.96 7.07 -18.25
N TYR A 29 -4.84 7.47 -17.64
CA TYR A 29 -3.85 8.31 -18.33
C TYR A 29 -3.06 7.53 -19.39
N GLU A 30 -2.47 6.39 -19.02
CA GLU A 30 -1.75 5.50 -19.94
C GLU A 30 -2.67 4.98 -21.03
N MET A 31 -3.91 4.61 -20.68
CA MET A 31 -4.95 4.23 -21.65
C MET A 31 -5.25 5.36 -22.64
N THR A 32 -5.39 6.61 -22.19
CA THR A 32 -5.69 7.76 -23.05
C THR A 32 -4.52 8.08 -23.98
N ILE A 33 -3.30 8.17 -23.45
CA ILE A 33 -2.08 8.43 -24.23
C ILE A 33 -1.85 7.31 -25.26
N ASP A 34 -1.96 6.03 -24.86
CA ASP A 34 -1.82 4.90 -25.78
C ASP A 34 -2.93 4.90 -26.85
N THR A 35 -4.17 5.24 -26.51
CA THR A 35 -5.28 5.25 -27.47
C THR A 35 -5.09 6.34 -28.51
N MET A 36 -4.77 7.57 -28.09
CA MET A 36 -4.52 8.68 -29.01
C MET A 36 -3.33 8.38 -29.93
N ARG A 37 -2.21 7.86 -29.40
CA ARG A 37 -1.01 7.59 -30.22
C ARG A 37 -1.16 6.38 -31.14
N LYS A 38 -1.87 5.32 -30.72
CA LYS A 38 -2.00 4.07 -31.52
C LYS A 38 -3.14 4.11 -32.53
N GLN A 39 -4.30 4.65 -32.15
CA GLN A 39 -5.50 4.68 -33.01
C GLN A 39 -5.60 5.97 -33.82
N PHE A 40 -5.06 7.07 -33.30
CA PHE A 40 -5.22 8.40 -33.87
C PHE A 40 -3.89 9.15 -34.13
N PRO A 41 -2.85 8.51 -34.70
CA PRO A 41 -1.54 9.14 -34.91
C PRO A 41 -1.67 10.46 -35.67
N GLY A 42 -0.95 11.49 -35.20
CA GLY A 42 -1.01 12.86 -35.73
C GLY A 42 -2.28 13.66 -35.35
N THR A 43 -3.20 13.08 -34.59
CA THR A 43 -4.35 13.82 -34.02
C THR A 43 -3.90 14.53 -32.75
N LYS A 44 -4.19 15.83 -32.66
CA LYS A 44 -3.79 16.63 -31.51
C LYS A 44 -4.75 16.46 -30.33
N TYR A 45 -4.22 16.55 -29.13
CA TYR A 45 -4.95 16.66 -27.89
C TYR A 45 -4.13 17.46 -26.88
N VAL A 46 -4.74 17.82 -25.75
CA VAL A 46 -4.06 18.45 -24.62
C VAL A 46 -4.10 17.47 -23.44
N PHE A 47 -2.95 17.23 -22.83
CA PHE A 47 -2.85 16.55 -21.53
C PHE A 47 -2.45 17.61 -20.51
N GLU A 48 -3.33 17.86 -19.56
CA GLU A 48 -3.09 18.78 -18.46
C GLU A 48 -2.68 17.96 -17.23
N ALA A 49 -1.71 18.45 -16.45
CA ALA A 49 -1.43 17.87 -15.13
C ALA A 49 -0.81 18.88 -14.16
N SER A 50 -1.25 18.83 -12.90
CA SER A 50 -0.59 19.54 -11.79
C SER A 50 0.84 19.03 -11.55
N GLY A 51 1.70 19.84 -10.92
CA GLY A 51 3.06 19.43 -10.56
C GLY A 51 3.07 18.15 -9.69
N TYR A 52 2.13 18.05 -8.75
CA TYR A 52 1.90 16.87 -7.92
C TYR A 52 1.45 15.66 -8.75
N THR A 53 0.56 15.83 -9.73
CA THR A 53 0.19 14.75 -10.65
C THR A 53 1.42 14.24 -11.40
N VAL A 54 2.27 15.13 -11.93
CA VAL A 54 3.49 14.74 -12.65
C VAL A 54 4.50 14.02 -11.72
N GLU A 55 4.70 14.51 -10.50
CA GLU A 55 5.54 13.85 -9.50
C GLU A 55 5.02 12.44 -9.14
N MET A 56 3.70 12.30 -8.92
CA MET A 56 3.10 11.00 -8.63
C MET A 56 3.12 10.06 -9.85
N MET A 57 3.00 10.58 -11.07
CA MET A 57 3.19 9.79 -12.30
C MET A 57 4.61 9.24 -12.40
N GLU A 58 5.64 10.05 -12.12
CA GLU A 58 7.03 9.58 -12.09
C GLU A 58 7.28 8.58 -10.95
N LYS A 59 6.69 8.83 -9.76
CA LYS A 59 6.88 7.97 -8.57
C LYS A 59 6.20 6.61 -8.67
N TYR A 60 5.07 6.50 -9.35
CA TYR A 60 4.28 5.26 -9.43
C TYR A 60 4.24 4.60 -10.81
N ALA A 61 4.47 5.33 -11.90
CA ALA A 61 4.43 4.79 -13.25
C ALA A 61 5.30 5.59 -14.26
N PRO A 62 6.64 5.68 -14.07
CA PRO A 62 7.52 6.54 -14.88
C PRO A 62 7.52 6.18 -16.37
N ALA A 63 7.23 4.92 -16.72
CA ALA A 63 7.01 4.51 -18.11
C ALA A 63 5.85 5.26 -18.82
N VAL A 64 4.91 5.83 -18.06
CA VAL A 64 3.80 6.65 -18.57
C VAL A 64 4.23 8.11 -18.76
N VAL A 65 5.14 8.61 -17.92
CA VAL A 65 5.81 9.91 -18.13
C VAL A 65 6.62 9.89 -19.42
N GLU A 66 7.37 8.81 -19.69
CA GLU A 66 8.07 8.63 -20.97
C GLU A 66 7.12 8.55 -22.18
N LYS A 67 5.92 7.97 -22.02
CA LYS A 67 4.88 7.98 -23.05
C LYS A 67 4.33 9.38 -23.32
N LEU A 68 4.14 10.19 -22.26
CA LEU A 68 3.70 11.58 -22.33
C LEU A 68 4.76 12.48 -23.00
N LYS A 69 6.02 12.44 -22.51
CA LYS A 69 7.18 13.12 -23.12
C LYS A 69 7.27 12.85 -24.62
N ALA A 70 7.14 11.59 -25.02
CA ALA A 70 7.22 11.23 -26.43
C ALA A 70 6.01 11.70 -27.26
N ALA A 71 4.82 11.85 -26.66
CA ALA A 71 3.64 12.46 -27.31
C ALA A 71 3.76 13.98 -27.46
N ILE A 72 4.42 14.63 -26.50
CA ILE A 72 4.77 16.06 -26.57
C ILE A 72 5.82 16.27 -27.67
N ALA A 73 6.87 15.45 -27.69
CA ALA A 73 7.96 15.54 -28.66
C ALA A 73 7.54 15.20 -30.10
N ASP A 74 6.54 14.33 -30.30
CA ASP A 74 5.96 14.06 -31.63
C ASP A 74 4.87 15.07 -32.05
N GLY A 75 4.50 16.00 -31.16
CA GLY A 75 3.55 17.08 -31.43
C GLY A 75 2.08 16.66 -31.45
N SER A 76 1.74 15.42 -31.06
CA SER A 76 0.36 14.99 -30.87
C SER A 76 -0.24 15.48 -29.55
N CYS A 77 0.59 15.80 -28.55
CA CYS A 77 0.15 16.28 -27.25
C CYS A 77 0.68 17.70 -26.97
N GLU A 78 -0.21 18.64 -26.65
CA GLU A 78 0.17 19.81 -25.86
C GLU A 78 0.14 19.45 -24.37
N PHE A 79 1.21 19.77 -23.65
CA PHE A 79 1.17 19.78 -22.19
C PHE A 79 0.65 21.12 -21.67
N MET A 80 -0.37 21.08 -20.82
CA MET A 80 -0.96 22.24 -20.14
C MET A 80 -0.66 22.15 -18.64
N GLY A 81 -0.27 23.29 -18.03
CA GLY A 81 0.09 23.35 -16.62
C GLY A 81 -1.04 23.85 -15.72
N SER A 82 -0.93 23.55 -14.43
CA SER A 82 -1.79 24.06 -13.36
C SER A 82 -0.93 24.28 -12.08
N PRO A 83 -1.49 24.65 -10.91
CA PRO A 83 -0.73 24.77 -9.67
C PRO A 83 -0.10 23.43 -9.24
N TYR A 84 0.77 23.44 -8.22
CA TYR A 84 1.49 22.22 -7.83
C TYR A 84 0.56 21.15 -7.26
N ALA A 85 -0.16 21.45 -6.18
CA ALA A 85 -1.30 20.62 -5.78
C ALA A 85 -2.49 20.90 -6.74
N HIS A 86 -3.66 20.32 -6.45
CA HIS A 86 -4.93 20.82 -7.00
C HIS A 86 -5.75 21.60 -5.94
N PRO A 87 -5.40 22.87 -5.68
CA PRO A 87 -6.18 23.76 -4.82
C PRO A 87 -6.82 24.89 -5.65
N MET A 88 -8.05 25.25 -5.33
CA MET A 88 -8.71 26.40 -5.96
C MET A 88 -7.89 27.68 -5.78
N LEU A 89 -7.39 28.26 -6.88
CA LEU A 89 -6.55 29.46 -6.84
C LEU A 89 -7.17 30.66 -6.10
N PRO A 90 -8.48 30.95 -6.16
CA PRO A 90 -9.08 32.03 -5.36
C PRO A 90 -9.00 31.84 -3.85
N ASN A 91 -8.91 30.61 -3.34
CA ASN A 91 -8.99 30.39 -1.89
C ASN A 91 -7.68 30.75 -1.16
N PHE A 92 -6.65 31.17 -1.91
CA PHE A 92 -5.38 31.68 -1.42
C PHE A 92 -5.31 33.22 -1.36
N PRO A 93 -4.22 33.75 -0.80
CA PRO A 93 -3.63 35.00 -1.27
C PRO A 93 -2.72 34.85 -2.51
N GLU A 94 -2.46 35.97 -3.17
CA GLU A 94 -1.65 36.07 -4.40
C GLU A 94 -0.23 35.47 -4.27
N LYS A 95 0.37 35.51 -3.07
CA LYS A 95 1.73 35.01 -2.79
C LYS A 95 1.81 33.47 -2.74
N ASP A 96 0.87 32.82 -2.07
CA ASP A 96 0.79 31.36 -1.97
C ASP A 96 0.52 30.73 -3.36
N CYS A 97 -0.31 31.42 -4.16
CA CYS A 97 -0.52 31.11 -5.58
C CYS A 97 0.81 31.16 -6.37
N ALA A 98 1.61 32.22 -6.21
CA ALA A 98 2.91 32.36 -6.86
C ALA A 98 3.83 31.16 -6.61
N TRP A 99 3.96 30.75 -5.34
CA TRP A 99 4.74 29.57 -4.96
C TRP A 99 4.19 28.27 -5.53
N SER A 100 2.87 28.09 -5.57
CA SER A 100 2.25 26.92 -6.20
C SER A 100 2.59 26.79 -7.69
N LEU A 101 2.69 27.92 -8.40
CA LEU A 101 3.11 27.97 -9.81
C LEU A 101 4.62 27.72 -9.96
N GLU A 102 5.46 28.17 -9.02
CA GLU A 102 6.90 27.88 -9.03
C GLU A 102 7.18 26.39 -8.82
N PHE A 103 6.54 25.76 -7.83
CA PHE A 103 6.70 24.34 -7.56
C PHE A 103 6.25 23.47 -8.76
N SER A 104 5.15 23.84 -9.43
CA SER A 104 4.75 23.21 -10.70
C SER A 104 5.84 23.34 -11.77
N HIS A 105 6.34 24.55 -12.02
CA HIS A 105 7.41 24.76 -13.00
C HIS A 105 8.68 23.96 -12.70
N ARG A 106 9.04 23.81 -11.41
CA ARG A 106 10.18 23.02 -10.98
C ARG A 106 10.02 21.55 -11.38
N ILE A 107 8.88 20.94 -11.08
CA ILE A 107 8.60 19.56 -11.51
C ILE A 107 8.50 19.45 -13.03
N TYR A 108 7.93 20.42 -13.75
CA TYR A 108 7.87 20.36 -15.21
C TYR A 108 9.27 20.46 -15.86
N ASP A 109 10.16 21.28 -15.32
CA ASP A 109 11.57 21.35 -15.76
C ASP A 109 12.33 20.05 -15.43
N GLU A 110 12.20 19.53 -14.20
CA GLU A 110 12.93 18.35 -13.71
C GLU A 110 12.44 17.04 -14.32
N VAL A 111 11.12 16.82 -14.35
CA VAL A 111 10.50 15.56 -14.79
C VAL A 111 10.20 15.57 -16.28
N LEU A 112 9.66 16.65 -16.86
CA LEU A 112 9.26 16.70 -18.28
C LEU A 112 10.30 17.37 -19.20
N GLY A 113 11.22 18.17 -18.66
CA GLY A 113 12.21 18.92 -19.44
C GLY A 113 11.62 20.10 -20.22
N MET A 114 10.45 20.62 -19.83
CA MET A 114 9.75 21.71 -20.52
C MET A 114 8.89 22.55 -19.58
N ARG A 115 8.53 23.77 -20.01
CA ARG A 115 7.48 24.58 -19.37
C ARG A 115 6.25 24.73 -20.27
N PRO A 116 5.03 24.45 -19.77
CA PRO A 116 3.80 24.68 -20.50
C PRO A 116 3.58 26.17 -20.81
N VAL A 117 2.97 26.47 -21.97
CA VAL A 117 2.58 27.85 -22.35
C VAL A 117 1.10 28.14 -22.08
N SER A 118 0.33 27.09 -21.82
CA SER A 118 -1.11 27.12 -21.55
C SER A 118 -1.39 26.69 -20.12
N PHE A 119 -2.38 27.33 -19.49
CA PHE A 119 -2.73 27.15 -18.09
C PHE A 119 -4.17 26.70 -17.90
N TRP A 120 -4.37 25.76 -16.98
CA TRP A 120 -5.65 25.32 -16.46
C TRP A 120 -5.89 25.92 -15.07
N ASN A 121 -6.99 26.63 -14.91
CA ASN A 121 -7.43 27.16 -13.62
C ASN A 121 -8.31 26.11 -12.91
N PRO A 122 -7.82 25.40 -11.88
CA PRO A 122 -8.56 24.32 -11.22
C PRO A 122 -9.86 24.80 -10.57
N GLU A 123 -10.93 24.01 -10.72
CA GLU A 123 -12.33 24.38 -10.40
C GLU A 123 -12.76 25.77 -10.94
N CYS A 124 -12.09 26.25 -11.99
CA CYS A 124 -12.27 27.54 -12.67
C CYS A 124 -12.75 28.66 -11.72
N GLY A 125 -12.04 28.82 -10.61
CA GLY A 125 -12.33 29.83 -9.60
C GLY A 125 -11.70 31.18 -9.98
N TRP A 126 -12.43 32.28 -9.79
CA TRP A 126 -11.98 33.61 -10.21
C TRP A 126 -11.68 34.53 -9.03
N ARG A 127 -10.62 35.33 -9.20
CA ARG A 127 -10.27 36.53 -8.43
C ARG A 127 -9.44 37.46 -9.31
N ASP A 128 -9.49 38.77 -9.06
CA ASP A 128 -8.74 39.84 -9.73
C ASP A 128 -7.27 39.47 -10.06
N TYR A 129 -6.57 38.86 -9.11
CA TYR A 129 -5.16 38.55 -9.24
C TYR A 129 -4.87 37.29 -10.06
N VAL A 130 -5.84 36.40 -10.28
CA VAL A 130 -5.58 35.08 -10.86
C VAL A 130 -5.06 35.19 -12.31
N PRO A 131 -5.69 35.95 -13.23
CA PRO A 131 -5.13 36.16 -14.57
C PRO A 131 -3.77 36.85 -14.55
N ARG A 132 -3.60 37.85 -13.66
CA ARG A 132 -2.35 38.59 -13.46
C ARG A 132 -1.21 37.68 -13.01
N MET A 133 -1.46 36.76 -12.09
CA MET A 133 -0.48 35.78 -11.60
C MET A 133 -0.12 34.74 -12.67
N ILE A 134 -1.10 34.25 -13.43
CA ILE A 134 -0.88 33.29 -14.53
C ILE A 134 0.02 33.93 -15.61
N LYS A 135 -0.27 35.16 -16.01
CA LYS A 135 0.60 35.97 -16.89
C LYS A 135 2.00 36.13 -16.29
N ASN A 136 2.11 36.57 -15.03
CA ASN A 136 3.39 36.85 -14.37
C ASN A 136 4.28 35.60 -14.23
N ALA A 137 3.68 34.41 -14.11
CA ALA A 137 4.40 33.13 -14.10
C ALA A 137 4.91 32.69 -15.49
N GLY A 138 4.52 33.38 -16.57
CA GLY A 138 5.02 33.16 -17.93
C GLY A 138 4.03 32.49 -18.90
N TYR A 139 2.83 32.15 -18.44
CA TYR A 139 1.78 31.57 -19.27
C TYR A 139 1.18 32.60 -20.24
N LYS A 140 0.76 32.14 -21.41
CA LYS A 140 0.20 32.99 -22.50
C LYS A 140 -1.26 32.71 -22.78
N TYR A 141 -1.72 31.52 -22.43
CA TYR A 141 -3.04 30.99 -22.76
C TYR A 141 -3.71 30.46 -21.50
N LEU A 142 -4.98 30.80 -21.28
CA LEU A 142 -5.73 30.43 -20.08
C LEU A 142 -7.08 29.80 -20.45
N ALA A 143 -7.34 28.60 -19.93
CA ALA A 143 -8.66 27.99 -19.98
C ALA A 143 -9.64 28.78 -19.08
N GLY A 144 -10.74 29.25 -19.66
CA GLY A 144 -11.80 29.96 -18.94
C GLY A 144 -13.16 29.25 -18.99
N ASP A 145 -14.07 29.71 -18.14
CA ASP A 145 -15.40 29.13 -17.94
C ASP A 145 -16.48 30.08 -18.47
N PHE A 146 -17.22 29.63 -19.49
CA PHE A 146 -18.29 30.41 -20.14
C PHE A 146 -19.44 30.72 -19.18
N GLU A 147 -19.82 29.76 -18.35
CA GLU A 147 -20.92 29.90 -17.40
C GLU A 147 -20.63 31.03 -16.37
N SER A 148 -19.43 31.06 -15.79
CA SER A 148 -18.95 32.11 -14.88
C SER A 148 -18.88 33.47 -15.58
N TYR A 149 -18.31 33.51 -16.80
CA TYR A 149 -18.29 34.72 -17.63
C TYR A 149 -19.70 35.24 -17.94
N SER A 150 -20.67 34.35 -18.22
CA SER A 150 -22.07 34.70 -18.50
C SER A 150 -22.85 35.22 -17.27
N ARG A 151 -22.40 34.84 -16.07
CA ARG A 151 -23.04 35.15 -14.78
C ARG A 151 -22.33 36.27 -14.01
N CYS A 152 -21.23 36.82 -14.55
CA CYS A 152 -20.44 37.88 -13.91
C CYS A 152 -21.24 39.17 -13.68
N GLU A 153 -21.25 39.67 -12.44
CA GLU A 153 -21.83 40.97 -12.04
C GLU A 153 -20.87 42.15 -12.24
N ASN A 154 -19.56 41.89 -12.23
CA ASN A 154 -18.47 42.88 -12.29
C ASN A 154 -18.03 43.21 -13.73
N GLY A 155 -18.97 43.31 -14.67
CA GLY A 155 -18.67 43.73 -16.04
C GLY A 155 -18.10 45.16 -16.12
N PRO A 156 -17.51 45.58 -17.26
CA PRO A 156 -16.67 46.80 -17.36
C PRO A 156 -17.31 48.15 -17.00
N ASN A 157 -18.62 48.18 -16.73
CA ASN A 157 -19.36 49.37 -16.30
C ASN A 157 -19.92 49.25 -14.87
N GLY A 158 -19.46 48.28 -14.07
CA GLY A 158 -20.00 48.00 -12.72
C GLY A 158 -21.38 47.34 -12.74
N GLY A 159 -21.65 46.50 -13.74
CA GLY A 159 -22.90 45.78 -13.92
C GLY A 159 -22.71 44.56 -14.82
N PRO A 160 -23.72 43.66 -14.91
CA PRO A 160 -23.50 42.31 -15.43
C PRO A 160 -23.02 42.30 -16.88
N GLN A 161 -22.00 41.48 -17.16
CA GLN A 161 -21.34 41.49 -18.47
C GLN A 161 -22.26 41.02 -19.61
N ARG A 162 -23.18 40.08 -19.33
CA ARG A 162 -24.21 39.63 -20.27
C ARG A 162 -25.61 39.68 -19.63
N PRO A 163 -26.25 40.87 -19.59
CA PRO A 163 -27.52 41.07 -18.89
C PRO A 163 -28.64 40.12 -19.34
N GLU A 164 -28.66 39.72 -20.61
CA GLU A 164 -29.64 38.84 -21.23
C GLU A 164 -29.55 37.36 -20.81
N ILE A 165 -28.38 36.96 -20.31
CA ILE A 165 -28.13 35.64 -19.69
C ILE A 165 -28.26 35.77 -18.17
N TYR A 166 -27.56 36.74 -17.57
CA TYR A 166 -27.55 37.01 -16.14
C TYR A 166 -28.98 37.15 -15.57
N ALA A 167 -29.86 37.90 -16.22
CA ALA A 167 -31.24 38.09 -15.74
C ALA A 167 -32.11 36.81 -15.67
N LYS A 168 -31.63 35.68 -16.20
CA LYS A 168 -32.28 34.35 -16.14
C LYS A 168 -31.49 33.35 -15.29
N GLU A 169 -30.17 33.42 -15.33
CA GLU A 169 -29.24 32.49 -14.70
C GLU A 169 -28.81 32.92 -13.29
N ALA A 170 -28.90 34.21 -12.94
CA ALA A 170 -28.50 34.73 -11.64
C ALA A 170 -29.27 34.08 -10.50
N THR A 171 -28.56 33.73 -9.43
CA THR A 171 -29.14 33.18 -8.20
C THR A 171 -28.49 33.78 -6.96
N LYS A 172 -29.32 33.99 -5.93
CA LYS A 172 -28.87 34.36 -4.58
C LYS A 172 -28.64 33.13 -3.69
N GLU A 173 -29.03 31.94 -4.15
CA GLU A 173 -28.73 30.68 -3.48
C GLU A 173 -27.25 30.34 -3.69
N LYS A 174 -26.47 30.31 -2.60
CA LYS A 174 -25.07 29.88 -2.62
C LYS A 174 -24.96 28.35 -2.67
N ASN A 175 -25.64 27.72 -3.64
CA ASN A 175 -25.59 26.29 -3.86
C ASN A 175 -24.16 25.87 -4.24
N PHE A 176 -23.75 24.67 -3.82
CA PHE A 176 -22.37 24.25 -3.94
C PHE A 176 -21.95 23.95 -5.40
N TYR A 177 -22.83 23.30 -6.15
CA TYR A 177 -22.78 23.18 -7.61
C TYR A 177 -24.16 23.53 -8.16
N ASN A 178 -24.23 24.10 -9.36
CA ASN A 178 -25.46 24.49 -10.04
C ASN A 178 -25.43 24.10 -11.53
N PHE A 179 -25.66 22.81 -11.78
CA PHE A 179 -25.79 22.22 -13.12
C PHE A 179 -27.08 22.59 -13.86
N ASP A 180 -28.02 23.29 -13.20
CA ASP A 180 -29.32 23.65 -13.76
C ASP A 180 -29.22 24.92 -14.61
N PHE A 181 -29.32 24.74 -15.92
CA PHE A 181 -29.30 25.82 -16.91
C PHE A 181 -30.71 26.35 -17.18
N LYS A 182 -30.92 27.65 -16.89
CA LYS A 182 -32.21 28.35 -17.02
C LYS A 182 -32.32 29.16 -18.32
N TYR A 183 -31.20 29.39 -18.97
CA TYR A 183 -31.07 29.94 -20.32
C TYR A 183 -30.69 28.82 -21.30
N ASP A 184 -31.14 28.90 -22.55
CA ASP A 184 -30.62 28.07 -23.64
C ASP A 184 -29.51 28.85 -24.36
N LEU A 185 -28.31 28.27 -24.41
CA LEU A 185 -27.11 28.92 -24.96
C LEU A 185 -27.21 28.97 -26.48
N PRO A 186 -27.17 30.16 -27.12
CA PRO A 186 -27.12 30.27 -28.57
C PRO A 186 -26.05 29.38 -29.16
N ALA A 187 -26.42 28.64 -30.21
CA ALA A 187 -25.48 27.84 -31.01
C ALA A 187 -24.35 28.69 -31.61
N ASP A 188 -24.59 30.00 -31.72
CA ASP A 188 -23.78 30.99 -32.38
C ASP A 188 -23.04 31.97 -31.44
N ASP A 189 -23.00 31.71 -30.13
CA ASP A 189 -22.34 32.62 -29.17
C ASP A 189 -20.83 32.75 -29.45
N TYR A 190 -20.41 33.95 -29.84
CA TYR A 190 -19.05 34.25 -30.29
C TYR A 190 -17.99 33.98 -29.20
N ALA A 191 -18.35 34.07 -27.92
CA ALA A 191 -17.43 33.85 -26.81
C ALA A 191 -17.03 32.37 -26.61
N LEU A 192 -17.72 31.41 -27.25
CA LEU A 192 -17.37 29.99 -27.24
C LEU A 192 -16.27 29.62 -28.26
N HIS A 193 -16.06 30.45 -29.28
CA HIS A 193 -15.36 30.02 -30.50
C HIS A 193 -14.05 30.74 -30.80
N TYR A 194 -13.81 31.85 -30.11
CA TYR A 194 -12.69 32.73 -30.35
C TYR A 194 -12.06 33.16 -29.02
N PRO A 195 -10.71 33.21 -28.93
CA PRO A 195 -10.03 33.61 -27.71
C PRO A 195 -10.25 35.10 -27.44
N PHE A 196 -10.49 35.47 -26.19
CA PHE A 196 -10.41 36.85 -25.75
C PHE A 196 -8.93 37.29 -25.70
N ASN A 197 -8.61 38.48 -26.23
CA ASN A 197 -7.27 39.08 -26.09
C ASN A 197 -7.21 40.24 -25.10
N HIS A 198 -8.33 40.62 -24.47
CA HIS A 198 -8.40 41.73 -23.52
C HIS A 198 -9.01 41.21 -22.21
N VAL A 199 -8.18 40.90 -21.23
CA VAL A 199 -8.62 40.54 -19.87
C VAL A 199 -8.64 41.81 -19.01
N HIS A 200 -9.62 41.94 -18.11
CA HIS A 200 -9.69 43.07 -17.19
C HIS A 200 -8.37 43.27 -16.41
N ASP A 201 -7.99 44.52 -16.20
CA ASP A 201 -6.72 44.96 -15.57
C ASP A 201 -5.41 44.44 -16.21
N LEU A 202 -5.48 43.83 -17.40
CA LEU A 202 -4.33 43.46 -18.23
C LEU A 202 -4.35 44.20 -19.57
N GLY A 203 -3.18 44.30 -20.22
CA GLY A 203 -3.07 44.86 -21.57
C GLY A 203 -3.57 43.92 -22.66
N GLU A 204 -3.90 44.48 -23.82
CA GLU A 204 -4.26 43.69 -25.01
C GLU A 204 -3.13 42.71 -25.38
N ASP A 205 -3.53 41.46 -25.67
CA ASP A 205 -2.67 40.32 -26.00
C ASP A 205 -1.61 39.91 -24.94
N GLU A 206 -1.66 40.47 -23.72
CA GLU A 206 -0.78 40.04 -22.61
C GLU A 206 -1.13 38.65 -22.07
N LEU A 207 -2.40 38.27 -22.13
CA LEU A 207 -2.92 36.94 -21.81
C LEU A 207 -4.14 36.67 -22.69
N ARG A 208 -4.19 35.53 -23.36
CA ARG A 208 -5.37 35.12 -24.13
C ARG A 208 -6.18 34.06 -23.39
N VAL A 209 -7.50 34.23 -23.38
CA VAL A 209 -8.43 33.31 -22.70
C VAL A 209 -9.32 32.64 -23.72
N PHE A 210 -9.41 31.31 -23.71
CA PHE A 210 -10.41 30.58 -24.51
C PHE A 210 -11.39 29.88 -23.57
N LEU A 211 -12.69 30.05 -23.82
CA LEU A 211 -13.73 29.54 -22.92
C LEU A 211 -14.17 28.13 -23.33
N ARG A 212 -14.33 27.23 -22.35
CA ARG A 212 -15.18 26.04 -22.47
C ARG A 212 -16.58 26.35 -21.93
N SER A 213 -17.57 25.52 -22.30
CA SER A 213 -18.89 25.51 -21.66
C SER A 213 -19.21 24.12 -21.13
N ASP A 214 -19.75 24.07 -19.91
CA ASP A 214 -20.21 22.84 -19.25
C ASP A 214 -21.30 22.11 -20.02
N ARG A 215 -22.07 22.84 -20.84
CA ARG A 215 -23.13 22.28 -21.71
C ARG A 215 -22.58 21.37 -22.81
N VAL A 216 -21.30 21.50 -23.14
CA VAL A 216 -20.58 20.62 -24.08
C VAL A 216 -19.68 19.65 -23.30
N CYS A 217 -18.82 20.18 -22.43
CA CYS A 217 -17.76 19.39 -21.78
C CYS A 217 -18.30 18.31 -20.83
N GLN A 218 -19.29 18.61 -19.97
CA GLN A 218 -19.86 17.58 -19.09
C GLN A 218 -20.66 16.53 -19.84
N TYR A 219 -21.14 16.83 -21.06
CA TYR A 219 -21.88 15.85 -21.85
C TYR A 219 -21.00 14.63 -22.13
N ALA A 220 -19.72 14.85 -22.44
CA ALA A 220 -18.73 13.80 -22.60
C ALA A 220 -18.57 12.94 -21.33
N VAL A 221 -18.46 13.54 -20.14
CA VAL A 221 -18.38 12.77 -18.87
C VAL A 221 -19.60 11.89 -18.71
N ARG A 222 -20.80 12.44 -18.89
CA ARG A 222 -22.06 11.71 -18.75
C ARG A 222 -22.21 10.60 -19.80
N TYR A 223 -21.66 10.79 -21.01
CA TYR A 223 -21.52 9.77 -22.06
C TYR A 223 -20.51 8.67 -21.70
N PHE A 224 -19.29 9.01 -21.26
CA PHE A 224 -18.29 8.05 -20.78
C PHE A 224 -18.86 7.16 -19.66
N MET A 225 -19.64 7.77 -18.77
CA MET A 225 -20.29 7.09 -17.64
C MET A 225 -21.58 6.34 -18.00
N GLY A 226 -22.03 6.41 -19.27
CA GLY A 226 -23.19 5.68 -19.77
C GLY A 226 -24.53 6.14 -19.17
N MET A 227 -24.70 7.44 -18.91
CA MET A 227 -25.96 7.97 -18.40
C MET A 227 -27.10 7.85 -19.42
N GLU A 228 -28.30 7.53 -18.91
CA GLU A 228 -29.54 7.62 -19.68
C GLU A 228 -29.74 9.06 -20.21
N GLY A 229 -30.02 9.19 -21.51
CA GLY A 229 -30.13 10.48 -22.20
C GLY A 229 -28.80 11.09 -22.67
N TYR A 230 -27.66 10.43 -22.44
CA TYR A 230 -26.32 10.90 -22.87
C TYR A 230 -25.68 9.90 -23.84
N SER A 231 -26.34 9.65 -24.97
CA SER A 231 -25.85 8.72 -25.99
C SER A 231 -24.71 9.32 -26.82
N HIS A 232 -23.97 8.46 -27.54
CA HIS A 232 -22.98 8.90 -28.53
C HIS A 232 -23.61 9.81 -29.60
N GLU A 233 -24.79 9.42 -30.11
CA GLU A 233 -25.51 10.16 -31.16
C GLU A 233 -25.98 11.54 -30.66
N ASP A 234 -26.48 11.61 -29.42
CA ASP A 234 -26.98 12.86 -28.83
C ASP A 234 -25.84 13.78 -28.38
N TYR A 235 -24.67 13.21 -28.02
CA TYR A 235 -23.47 14.01 -27.83
C TYR A 235 -22.98 14.61 -29.15
N LEU A 236 -22.97 13.82 -30.24
CA LEU A 236 -22.63 14.33 -31.56
C LEU A 236 -23.61 15.43 -32.03
N LYS A 237 -24.92 15.28 -31.80
CA LYS A 237 -25.91 16.37 -32.04
C LYS A 237 -25.58 17.63 -31.23
N THR A 238 -25.08 17.47 -30.01
CA THR A 238 -24.66 18.60 -29.15
C THR A 238 -23.41 19.29 -29.71
N ILE A 239 -22.41 18.52 -30.15
CA ILE A 239 -21.24 19.06 -30.85
C ILE A 239 -21.68 19.76 -32.14
N ASP A 240 -22.49 19.11 -32.99
CA ASP A 240 -22.99 19.64 -34.26
C ASP A 240 -23.76 20.96 -34.07
N ARG A 241 -24.61 21.06 -33.05
CA ARG A 241 -25.32 22.30 -32.66
C ARG A 241 -24.34 23.44 -32.44
N TYR A 242 -23.28 23.25 -31.66
CA TYR A 242 -22.29 24.30 -31.37
C TYR A 242 -21.17 24.40 -32.41
N SER A 243 -21.18 23.58 -33.47
CA SER A 243 -20.14 23.58 -34.52
C SER A 243 -20.56 24.30 -35.79
N GLY A 244 -21.81 24.78 -35.88
CA GLY A 244 -22.41 25.32 -37.11
C GLY A 244 -21.65 26.51 -37.72
N ASP A 245 -21.31 26.37 -39.00
CA ASP A 245 -20.74 27.42 -39.85
C ASP A 245 -21.65 28.65 -39.91
N ARG A 246 -21.03 29.84 -39.99
CA ARG A 246 -21.73 31.13 -39.91
C ARG A 246 -21.24 32.13 -40.94
N GLU A 247 -22.20 32.68 -41.69
CA GLU A 247 -21.96 33.65 -42.74
C GLU A 247 -21.27 34.92 -42.18
N GLY A 248 -20.07 35.22 -42.68
CA GLY A 248 -19.28 36.38 -42.26
C GLY A 248 -18.46 36.21 -40.98
N GLN A 249 -18.54 35.07 -40.27
CA GLN A 249 -17.59 34.73 -39.20
C GLN A 249 -16.42 33.92 -39.77
N GLY A 250 -15.28 33.89 -39.05
CA GLY A 250 -14.08 33.16 -39.45
C GLY A 250 -14.15 31.68 -39.11
N GLU A 251 -12.99 31.01 -39.20
CA GLU A 251 -12.86 29.67 -38.63
C GLU A 251 -12.59 29.77 -37.11
N GLY A 252 -13.59 29.39 -36.31
CA GLY A 252 -13.48 29.23 -34.86
C GLY A 252 -13.06 27.82 -34.43
N ALA A 253 -12.93 27.64 -33.12
CA ALA A 253 -12.76 26.34 -32.48
C ALA A 253 -13.91 26.04 -31.48
N LEU A 254 -13.92 24.83 -30.91
CA LEU A 254 -14.80 24.43 -29.83
C LEU A 254 -14.06 23.48 -28.87
N VAL A 255 -14.06 23.79 -27.58
CA VAL A 255 -13.61 22.86 -26.55
C VAL A 255 -14.73 21.86 -26.29
N ILE A 256 -14.52 20.61 -26.68
CA ILE A 256 -15.51 19.53 -26.53
C ILE A 256 -15.25 18.66 -25.30
N PHE A 257 -13.99 18.49 -24.89
CA PHE A 257 -13.65 17.87 -23.60
C PHE A 257 -12.68 18.76 -22.84
N ALA A 258 -12.94 18.95 -21.55
CA ALA A 258 -12.13 19.70 -20.61
C ALA A 258 -12.69 19.45 -19.20
N ASP A 259 -12.46 18.23 -18.72
CA ASP A 259 -13.02 17.65 -17.50
C ASP A 259 -12.09 16.52 -17.00
N ASP A 260 -12.34 15.98 -15.81
CA ASP A 260 -11.42 15.09 -15.09
C ASP A 260 -11.02 13.86 -15.94
N ALA A 261 -9.72 13.69 -16.22
CA ALA A 261 -9.18 12.67 -17.13
C ALA A 261 -9.44 11.24 -16.64
N GLU A 262 -9.63 11.08 -15.32
CA GLU A 262 -9.89 9.82 -14.65
C GLU A 262 -11.23 9.19 -15.09
N TYR A 263 -12.17 9.99 -15.64
CA TYR A 263 -13.41 9.50 -16.27
C TYR A 263 -13.19 8.70 -17.55
N ILE A 264 -12.02 8.79 -18.17
CA ILE A 264 -11.70 8.11 -19.43
C ILE A 264 -10.87 6.86 -19.14
N GLY A 265 -11.44 5.97 -18.32
CA GLY A 265 -10.82 4.71 -17.92
C GLY A 265 -11.32 4.19 -16.57
N THR A 266 -11.57 5.11 -15.64
CA THR A 266 -12.25 4.83 -14.37
C THR A 266 -13.55 5.63 -14.29
N ASN A 267 -14.35 5.43 -13.24
CA ASN A 267 -15.52 6.26 -12.96
C ASN A 267 -15.16 7.52 -12.15
N GLY A 268 -13.87 7.75 -11.84
CA GLY A 268 -13.36 8.90 -11.12
C GLY A 268 -14.20 9.24 -9.88
N TRP A 269 -14.62 10.51 -9.82
CA TRP A 269 -15.59 11.01 -8.85
C TRP A 269 -17.05 10.99 -9.31
N PHE A 270 -17.39 10.43 -10.47
CA PHE A 270 -18.71 10.63 -11.08
C PHE A 270 -19.83 10.07 -10.21
N ARG A 271 -19.59 8.89 -9.60
CA ARG A 271 -20.50 8.26 -8.66
C ARG A 271 -20.74 9.15 -7.43
N LEU A 272 -19.74 9.91 -6.98
CA LEU A 272 -19.88 10.92 -5.93
C LEU A 272 -20.53 12.21 -6.45
N LYS A 273 -19.89 12.95 -7.36
CA LYS A 273 -20.34 14.25 -7.92
C LYS A 273 -21.80 14.22 -8.41
N TYR A 274 -22.21 13.16 -9.12
CA TYR A 274 -23.48 13.12 -9.87
C TYR A 274 -24.49 12.05 -9.41
N GLN A 275 -24.09 11.06 -8.61
CA GLN A 275 -24.99 9.98 -8.17
C GLN A 275 -25.08 9.80 -6.65
N ASN A 276 -24.26 10.51 -5.85
CA ASN A 276 -24.21 10.37 -4.39
C ASN A 276 -23.93 8.92 -3.92
N GLU A 277 -23.09 8.20 -4.66
CA GLU A 277 -22.52 6.89 -4.37
C GLU A 277 -21.00 7.01 -4.02
N PRO A 278 -20.62 7.62 -2.87
CA PRO A 278 -19.21 7.72 -2.45
C PRO A 278 -18.52 6.37 -2.22
N ASP A 279 -19.29 5.29 -2.02
CA ASP A 279 -18.77 3.93 -1.83
C ASP A 279 -18.19 3.31 -3.12
N ARG A 280 -18.28 4.02 -4.26
CA ARG A 280 -18.04 3.48 -5.61
C ARG A 280 -17.24 4.42 -6.53
N VAL A 281 -16.25 5.11 -5.98
CA VAL A 281 -15.34 5.99 -6.75
C VAL A 281 -14.07 5.27 -7.19
N PHE A 282 -13.49 5.70 -8.31
CA PHE A 282 -12.35 5.08 -9.01
C PHE A 282 -12.53 3.58 -9.34
N GLU A 283 -13.74 3.12 -9.68
CA GLU A 283 -13.94 1.80 -10.30
C GLU A 283 -13.54 1.87 -11.79
N LYS A 284 -12.98 0.78 -12.37
CA LYS A 284 -12.71 0.72 -13.83
C LYS A 284 -14.01 0.81 -14.64
N VAL A 285 -13.99 1.56 -15.74
CA VAL A 285 -15.09 1.65 -16.72
C VAL A 285 -14.72 0.80 -17.94
N PRO A 286 -15.32 -0.40 -18.13
CA PRO A 286 -14.79 -1.40 -19.07
C PRO A 286 -14.87 -1.03 -20.55
N ASP A 287 -15.69 -0.05 -20.92
CA ASP A 287 -15.96 0.38 -22.30
C ASP A 287 -15.46 1.82 -22.60
N ALA A 288 -14.62 2.37 -21.71
CA ALA A 288 -14.10 3.75 -21.85
C ALA A 288 -13.21 3.91 -23.09
N GLN A 289 -12.40 2.90 -23.45
CA GLN A 289 -11.53 2.96 -24.62
C GLN A 289 -12.34 2.96 -25.92
N GLU A 290 -13.36 2.11 -26.03
CA GLU A 290 -14.27 2.03 -27.16
C GLU A 290 -15.06 3.33 -27.34
N LYS A 291 -15.56 3.91 -26.24
CA LYS A 291 -16.22 5.23 -26.24
C LYS A 291 -15.29 6.36 -26.68
N LEU A 292 -14.03 6.37 -26.22
CA LEU A 292 -13.03 7.34 -26.63
C LEU A 292 -12.73 7.22 -28.14
N ILE A 293 -12.57 5.98 -28.62
CA ILE A 293 -12.34 5.69 -30.04
C ILE A 293 -13.54 6.15 -30.89
N ALA A 294 -14.77 5.83 -30.48
CA ALA A 294 -15.97 6.26 -31.19
C ALA A 294 -16.07 7.80 -31.25
N LEU A 295 -15.90 8.49 -30.12
CA LEU A 295 -15.96 9.95 -30.04
C LEU A 295 -14.90 10.62 -30.93
N VAL A 296 -13.63 10.26 -30.79
CA VAL A 296 -12.55 10.90 -31.56
C VAL A 296 -12.70 10.61 -33.05
N THR A 297 -13.12 9.40 -33.44
CA THR A 297 -13.41 9.07 -34.85
C THR A 297 -14.49 9.98 -35.43
N ALA A 298 -15.67 10.03 -34.79
CA ALA A 298 -16.81 10.79 -35.29
C ALA A 298 -16.60 12.32 -35.27
N VAL A 299 -15.72 12.84 -34.41
CA VAL A 299 -15.33 14.26 -34.42
C VAL A 299 -14.27 14.55 -35.50
N LYS A 300 -13.35 13.62 -35.80
CA LYS A 300 -12.41 13.77 -36.93
C LYS A 300 -13.10 13.86 -38.29
N GLU A 301 -14.30 13.29 -38.43
CA GLU A 301 -15.14 13.43 -39.61
C GLU A 301 -15.78 14.83 -39.74
N ARG A 302 -15.82 15.61 -38.65
CA ARG A 302 -16.45 16.94 -38.55
C ARG A 302 -15.45 18.10 -38.65
N GLY A 303 -14.16 17.86 -38.45
CA GLY A 303 -13.14 18.92 -38.48
C GLY A 303 -11.80 18.53 -37.86
N GLU A 304 -10.86 19.48 -37.85
CA GLU A 304 -9.51 19.28 -37.35
C GLU A 304 -9.45 19.38 -35.81
N PHE A 305 -8.78 18.41 -35.19
CA PHE A 305 -8.34 18.50 -33.79
C PHE A 305 -7.08 19.36 -33.69
N ILE A 306 -7.11 20.35 -32.80
CA ILE A 306 -6.01 21.29 -32.55
C ILE A 306 -5.63 21.32 -31.07
N THR A 307 -4.45 21.87 -30.78
CA THR A 307 -4.02 22.17 -29.40
C THR A 307 -4.74 23.42 -28.86
N PHE A 308 -4.80 23.58 -27.53
CA PHE A 308 -5.39 24.77 -26.90
C PHE A 308 -4.57 26.03 -27.20
N ALA A 309 -3.23 25.91 -27.24
CA ALA A 309 -2.35 26.97 -27.73
C ALA A 309 -2.57 27.31 -29.21
N GLU A 310 -3.20 26.46 -30.03
CA GLU A 310 -3.60 26.79 -31.40
C GLU A 310 -4.99 27.45 -31.44
N ALA A 311 -5.94 27.00 -30.63
CA ALA A 311 -7.23 27.66 -30.46
C ALA A 311 -7.05 29.12 -30.00
N CYS A 312 -6.11 29.36 -29.08
CA CYS A 312 -5.76 30.70 -28.61
C CYS A 312 -5.04 31.58 -29.65
N LYS A 313 -4.58 31.05 -30.78
CA LYS A 313 -3.96 31.83 -31.88
C LYS A 313 -4.95 32.25 -32.96
N LEU A 314 -6.22 31.87 -32.86
CA LEU A 314 -7.28 32.32 -33.76
C LEU A 314 -7.52 33.85 -33.64
N ALA A 315 -8.31 34.39 -34.58
CA ALA A 315 -8.74 35.79 -34.53
C ALA A 315 -9.47 36.06 -33.19
N PRO A 316 -9.09 37.08 -32.41
CA PRO A 316 -9.60 37.20 -31.05
C PRO A 316 -10.96 37.91 -30.96
N ASN A 317 -11.71 37.58 -29.90
CA ASN A 317 -12.75 38.47 -29.40
C ASN A 317 -12.09 39.65 -28.68
N THR A 318 -12.35 40.87 -29.18
CA THR A 318 -11.80 42.12 -28.63
C THR A 318 -12.68 42.76 -27.56
N GLN A 319 -13.82 42.13 -27.22
CA GLN A 319 -14.55 42.46 -26.01
C GLN A 319 -13.64 42.21 -24.78
N PRO A 320 -13.62 43.10 -23.77
CA PRO A 320 -12.94 42.81 -22.51
C PRO A 320 -13.61 41.61 -21.81
N ILE A 321 -12.86 40.78 -21.07
CA ILE A 321 -13.42 39.70 -20.24
C ILE A 321 -13.20 39.95 -18.74
N THR A 322 -14.28 39.74 -17.96
CA THR A 322 -14.35 39.90 -16.50
C THR A 322 -14.96 38.65 -15.85
N TRP A 323 -14.73 38.49 -14.54
CA TRP A 323 -15.43 37.52 -13.68
C TRP A 323 -15.73 38.14 -12.31
N ASP A 324 -16.65 37.54 -11.55
CA ASP A 324 -16.92 37.87 -10.14
C ASP A 324 -15.82 37.22 -9.26
N ASP A 325 -15.25 37.95 -8.29
CA ASP A 325 -14.25 37.46 -7.33
C ASP A 325 -14.78 36.35 -6.38
N ASP A 326 -16.09 36.13 -6.39
CA ASP A 326 -16.76 35.02 -5.72
C ASP A 326 -17.16 33.89 -6.69
N ALA A 327 -16.85 33.93 -7.99
CA ALA A 327 -17.29 32.89 -8.96
C ALA A 327 -16.38 31.65 -9.00
N ALA A 328 -16.99 30.48 -9.25
CA ALA A 328 -16.30 29.22 -9.51
C ALA A 328 -17.10 28.28 -10.46
N TRP A 329 -16.47 27.19 -10.90
CA TRP A 329 -17.00 26.20 -11.84
C TRP A 329 -18.37 25.64 -11.44
N HIS A 330 -19.12 25.13 -12.43
CA HIS A 330 -20.51 24.68 -12.30
C HIS A 330 -21.45 25.75 -11.69
N GLY A 331 -21.11 27.04 -11.77
CA GLY A 331 -21.87 28.12 -11.13
C GLY A 331 -21.79 28.11 -9.59
N ALA A 332 -20.76 27.47 -9.03
CA ALA A 332 -20.42 27.54 -7.62
C ALA A 332 -19.95 28.95 -7.22
N ARG A 333 -19.72 29.15 -5.92
CA ARG A 333 -19.08 30.35 -5.39
C ARG A 333 -17.84 30.02 -4.57
N ALA A 334 -16.74 30.76 -4.76
CA ALA A 334 -15.48 30.54 -4.06
C ALA A 334 -15.65 30.66 -2.53
N SER A 335 -16.46 31.62 -2.06
CA SER A 335 -16.81 31.71 -0.63
C SER A 335 -17.56 30.50 -0.08
N THR A 336 -18.31 29.76 -0.90
CA THR A 336 -18.97 28.52 -0.47
C THR A 336 -17.94 27.42 -0.20
N TRP A 337 -16.89 27.32 -1.01
CA TRP A 337 -15.76 26.40 -0.80
C TRP A 337 -14.91 26.82 0.42
N ALA A 338 -14.63 28.11 0.59
CA ALA A 338 -13.96 28.61 1.80
C ALA A 338 -14.79 28.42 3.09
N SER A 339 -16.09 28.12 2.99
CA SER A 339 -17.02 27.96 4.12
C SER A 339 -17.32 26.50 4.50
N THR A 340 -16.71 25.49 3.87
CA THR A 340 -16.89 24.09 4.31
C THR A 340 -16.38 23.88 5.75
N PRO A 341 -16.87 22.90 6.51
CA PRO A 341 -16.50 22.75 7.92
C PRO A 341 -14.99 22.64 8.14
N MET A 342 -14.30 21.86 7.31
CA MET A 342 -12.84 21.73 7.36
C MET A 342 -12.12 23.00 6.90
N ALA A 343 -12.63 23.73 5.90
CA ALA A 343 -12.05 25.00 5.50
C ALA A 343 -12.11 26.04 6.65
N ARG A 344 -13.26 26.19 7.32
CA ARG A 344 -13.41 27.14 8.45
C ARG A 344 -12.47 26.84 9.62
N MET A 345 -12.05 25.58 9.79
CA MET A 345 -11.09 25.16 10.82
C MET A 345 -9.62 25.28 10.38
N LEU A 346 -9.29 24.99 9.12
CA LEU A 346 -7.91 25.02 8.63
C LEU A 346 -7.44 26.40 8.16
N ARG A 347 -8.32 27.21 7.55
CA ARG A 347 -7.96 28.51 6.94
C ARG A 347 -7.36 29.51 7.95
N PRO A 348 -7.92 29.71 9.17
CA PRO A 348 -7.31 30.64 10.13
C PRO A 348 -5.92 30.20 10.62
N TRP A 349 -5.65 28.89 10.67
CA TRP A 349 -4.32 28.37 11.01
C TRP A 349 -3.34 28.55 9.83
N GLN A 350 -3.80 28.38 8.59
CA GLN A 350 -3.04 28.72 7.38
C GLN A 350 -2.67 30.21 7.35
N ASP A 351 -3.61 31.08 7.71
CA ASP A 351 -3.39 32.53 7.78
C ASP A 351 -2.33 32.90 8.82
N LEU A 352 -2.42 32.39 10.06
CA LEU A 352 -1.43 32.63 11.12
C LEU A 352 -0.01 32.18 10.74
N ILE A 353 0.14 31.05 10.03
CA ILE A 353 1.44 30.58 9.54
C ILE A 353 1.99 31.55 8.50
N ARG A 354 1.15 32.00 7.56
CA ARG A 354 1.56 32.93 6.50
C ARG A 354 1.95 34.30 7.06
N GLU A 355 1.20 34.79 8.05
CA GLU A 355 1.54 36.02 8.78
C GLU A 355 2.89 35.90 9.48
N LYS A 356 3.13 34.81 10.24
CA LYS A 356 4.42 34.60 10.89
C LYS A 356 5.56 34.44 9.88
N LEU A 357 5.33 33.70 8.79
CA LEU A 357 6.31 33.52 7.70
C LEU A 357 6.70 34.87 7.08
N ASN A 358 5.73 35.73 6.75
CA ASN A 358 6.00 37.06 6.21
C ASN A 358 6.79 37.97 7.17
N LEU A 359 6.81 37.69 8.48
CA LEU A 359 7.61 38.42 9.47
C LEU A 359 9.05 37.88 9.62
N ILE A 360 9.31 36.61 9.30
CA ILE A 360 10.62 35.96 9.53
C ILE A 360 11.36 35.54 8.25
N GLU A 361 10.69 35.51 7.10
CA GLU A 361 11.21 34.98 5.84
C GLU A 361 12.56 35.58 5.41
N ALA A 362 12.78 36.87 5.65
CA ALA A 362 14.03 37.55 5.31
C ALA A 362 15.24 37.07 6.14
N ASP A 363 15.01 36.49 7.32
CA ASP A 363 16.03 35.93 8.21
C ASP A 363 16.18 34.40 8.06
N LEU A 364 15.33 33.75 7.27
CA LEU A 364 15.38 32.31 7.03
C LEU A 364 16.36 31.94 5.89
N PRO A 365 17.04 30.79 5.96
CA PRO A 365 17.69 30.21 4.78
C PRO A 365 16.66 29.91 3.69
N VAL A 366 16.99 30.19 2.43
CA VAL A 366 16.07 30.07 1.28
C VAL A 366 15.37 28.70 1.24
N LEU A 367 16.14 27.60 1.37
CA LEU A 367 15.62 26.23 1.41
C LEU A 367 14.65 25.94 2.58
N VAL A 368 14.67 26.73 3.64
CA VAL A 368 13.71 26.64 4.76
C VAL A 368 12.43 27.40 4.41
N SER A 369 12.53 28.61 3.82
CA SER A 369 11.34 29.33 3.34
C SER A 369 10.62 28.53 2.24
N GLU A 370 11.33 28.01 1.25
CA GLU A 370 10.77 27.15 0.20
C GLU A 370 10.01 25.95 0.77
N ARG A 371 10.55 25.28 1.81
CA ARG A 371 9.87 24.15 2.48
C ARG A 371 8.62 24.60 3.25
N ILE A 372 8.64 25.77 3.89
CA ILE A 372 7.44 26.30 4.54
C ILE A 372 6.38 26.61 3.50
N TRP A 373 6.74 27.28 2.39
CA TRP A 373 5.81 27.57 1.30
C TRP A 373 5.28 26.31 0.64
N TYR A 374 6.10 25.28 0.43
CA TYR A 374 5.68 23.97 -0.08
C TYR A 374 4.59 23.36 0.81
N HIS A 375 4.85 23.25 2.12
CA HIS A 375 3.90 22.64 3.05
C HIS A 375 2.65 23.52 3.28
N LEU A 376 2.80 24.84 3.36
CA LEU A 376 1.68 25.77 3.45
C LEU A 376 0.78 25.63 2.21
N THR A 377 1.33 25.74 1.00
CA THR A 377 0.58 25.64 -0.26
C THR A 377 -0.11 24.28 -0.45
N ASN A 378 0.53 23.18 -0.05
CA ASN A 378 -0.09 21.84 -0.13
C ASN A 378 -1.26 21.65 0.86
N SER A 379 -1.26 22.36 1.99
CA SER A 379 -2.34 22.22 3.00
C SER A 379 -3.72 22.75 2.55
N TYR A 380 -3.78 23.49 1.45
CA TYR A 380 -5.02 24.09 0.93
C TYR A 380 -5.74 23.24 -0.12
N ASN A 381 -5.28 22.00 -0.39
CA ASN A 381 -5.93 21.08 -1.34
C ASN A 381 -7.45 21.09 -1.15
N SER A 382 -8.17 21.46 -2.22
CA SER A 382 -9.64 21.57 -2.25
C SER A 382 -10.27 20.28 -1.73
N ASP A 383 -9.72 19.16 -2.18
CA ASP A 383 -10.25 17.81 -2.00
C ASP A 383 -10.04 17.28 -0.57
N GLY A 384 -9.11 17.86 0.20
CA GLY A 384 -9.00 17.64 1.64
C GLY A 384 -9.92 18.52 2.48
N GLN A 385 -10.56 19.52 1.86
CA GLN A 385 -11.55 20.41 2.46
C GLN A 385 -12.97 20.15 1.89
N TRP A 386 -13.14 19.05 1.14
CA TRP A 386 -14.31 18.72 0.31
C TRP A 386 -14.66 17.22 0.38
N PRO A 387 -15.92 16.81 0.18
CA PRO A 387 -17.10 17.62 -0.11
C PRO A 387 -17.83 18.09 1.16
N PRO A 388 -18.54 19.23 1.11
CA PRO A 388 -19.43 19.62 2.20
C PRO A 388 -20.56 18.61 2.35
N THR A 389 -20.86 18.19 3.57
CA THR A 389 -21.90 17.20 3.87
C THR A 389 -23.30 17.78 3.57
N LEU A 390 -23.77 17.65 2.33
CA LEU A 390 -25.00 18.31 1.85
C LEU A 390 -26.25 17.74 2.54
N PRO A 391 -27.28 18.56 2.87
CA PRO A 391 -28.51 18.09 3.55
C PRO A 391 -29.24 16.92 2.89
N HIS A 392 -29.13 16.81 1.56
CA HIS A 392 -29.73 15.76 0.73
C HIS A 392 -28.71 14.75 0.17
N ALA A 393 -27.41 15.01 0.34
CA ALA A 393 -26.29 14.17 -0.11
C ALA A 393 -25.12 14.24 0.90
N PRO A 394 -25.29 13.72 2.12
CA PRO A 394 -24.22 13.66 3.11
C PRO A 394 -23.22 12.54 2.80
N HIS A 395 -21.94 12.84 3.03
CA HIS A 395 -20.76 11.96 2.95
C HIS A 395 -19.73 12.43 3.99
N ILE A 396 -18.62 11.71 4.12
CA ILE A 396 -17.50 12.02 5.02
C ILE A 396 -16.28 12.38 4.16
N ILE A 397 -15.60 13.49 4.46
CA ILE A 397 -14.33 13.86 3.80
C ILE A 397 -13.33 12.72 4.02
N HIS A 398 -12.67 12.28 2.95
CA HIS A 398 -11.93 11.03 3.01
C HIS A 398 -10.72 11.12 3.98
N PRO A 399 -10.52 10.17 4.92
CA PRO A 399 -9.52 10.25 5.99
C PRO A 399 -8.12 10.68 5.54
N PHE A 400 -7.65 10.12 4.42
CA PHE A 400 -6.34 10.39 3.84
C PHE A 400 -6.12 11.87 3.50
N ASN A 401 -7.12 12.56 2.97
CA ASN A 401 -6.93 13.89 2.39
C ASN A 401 -7.06 15.00 3.44
N TYR A 402 -7.87 14.76 4.48
CA TYR A 402 -7.81 15.58 5.68
C TYR A 402 -6.45 15.44 6.38
N ALA A 403 -5.94 14.20 6.53
CA ALA A 403 -4.61 13.95 7.07
C ALA A 403 -3.52 14.63 6.24
N TYR A 404 -3.56 14.52 4.90
CA TYR A 404 -2.62 15.21 4.00
C TYR A 404 -2.61 16.73 4.21
N CYS A 405 -3.78 17.37 4.33
CA CYS A 405 -3.86 18.81 4.57
C CYS A 405 -3.31 19.18 5.97
N TYR A 406 -3.69 18.42 7.00
CA TYR A 406 -3.28 18.65 8.39
C TYR A 406 -1.79 18.39 8.62
N GLU A 407 -1.21 17.31 8.09
CA GLU A 407 0.22 16.98 8.22
C GLU A 407 1.11 18.02 7.53
N ASN A 408 0.71 18.49 6.34
CA ASN A 408 1.37 19.61 5.68
C ASN A 408 1.26 20.89 6.52
N LEU A 409 0.07 21.22 7.03
CA LEU A 409 -0.14 22.42 7.84
C LEU A 409 0.65 22.40 9.17
N LEU A 410 0.71 21.24 9.82
CA LEU A 410 1.50 20.99 11.02
C LEU A 410 3.01 21.09 10.74
N THR A 411 3.46 20.61 9.59
CA THR A 411 4.87 20.73 9.18
C THR A 411 5.23 22.20 8.92
N ALA A 412 4.37 22.96 8.24
CA ALA A 412 4.55 24.41 8.07
C ALA A 412 4.54 25.17 9.42
N HIS A 413 3.61 24.83 10.33
CA HIS A 413 3.58 25.34 11.71
C HIS A 413 4.91 25.12 12.43
N HIS A 414 5.47 23.91 12.38
CA HIS A 414 6.75 23.62 13.06
C HIS A 414 7.93 24.33 12.40
N LEU A 415 7.97 24.45 11.07
CA LEU A 415 9.05 25.12 10.36
C LEU A 415 9.07 26.64 10.56
N VAL A 416 7.93 27.31 10.77
CA VAL A 416 7.90 28.71 11.25
C VAL A 416 8.20 28.85 12.75
N GLY A 417 8.51 27.76 13.46
CA GLY A 417 8.74 27.76 14.90
C GLY A 417 7.47 27.99 15.73
N GLY A 418 6.34 27.45 15.28
CA GLY A 418 5.02 27.51 15.92
C GLY A 418 4.25 28.81 15.71
N VAL A 419 2.92 28.73 15.72
CA VAL A 419 2.02 29.90 15.77
C VAL A 419 1.12 29.82 17.00
N ASP A 420 0.59 30.96 17.43
CA ASP A 420 -0.31 31.04 18.58
C ASP A 420 -1.69 30.48 18.24
N PHE A 421 -2.10 29.42 18.96
CA PHE A 421 -3.41 28.79 18.78
C PHE A 421 -4.52 29.45 19.59
N GLU A 422 -4.23 30.36 20.53
CA GLU A 422 -5.28 31.09 21.27
C GLU A 422 -6.05 32.08 20.36
N GLY A 423 -5.45 32.48 19.23
CA GLY A 423 -6.08 33.32 18.20
C GLY A 423 -7.05 32.60 17.25
N LEU A 424 -7.20 31.27 17.32
CA LEU A 424 -8.16 30.54 16.48
C LEU A 424 -9.59 30.67 17.00
N ASP A 425 -10.56 31.00 16.15
CA ASP A 425 -11.99 31.06 16.54
C ASP A 425 -12.76 29.75 16.29
N SER A 426 -12.16 28.78 15.57
CA SER A 426 -12.77 27.49 15.24
C SER A 426 -13.09 26.60 16.47
N ASP A 427 -14.10 25.74 16.37
CA ASP A 427 -14.38 24.68 17.35
C ASP A 427 -14.39 23.30 16.66
N ALA A 428 -13.57 22.37 17.17
CA ALA A 428 -13.39 21.04 16.60
C ALA A 428 -14.59 20.10 16.83
N ALA A 429 -15.38 20.31 17.88
CA ALA A 429 -16.56 19.50 18.19
C ALA A 429 -17.78 19.91 17.35
N GLU A 430 -17.94 21.22 17.08
CA GLU A 430 -18.89 21.74 16.10
C GLU A 430 -18.53 21.27 14.69
N THR A 431 -17.27 21.47 14.28
CA THR A 431 -16.75 21.06 12.96
C THR A 431 -16.92 19.56 12.72
N LEU A 432 -16.55 18.73 13.70
CA LEU A 432 -16.79 17.28 13.65
C LEU A 432 -18.28 16.98 13.48
N GLY A 433 -19.14 17.65 14.25
CA GLY A 433 -20.59 17.48 14.21
C GLY A 433 -21.22 17.73 12.85
N GLU A 434 -20.87 18.82 12.17
CA GLU A 434 -21.36 19.12 10.81
C GLU A 434 -21.03 18.00 9.82
N VAL A 435 -19.83 17.40 9.93
CA VAL A 435 -19.37 16.34 9.03
C VAL A 435 -19.99 14.97 9.37
N VAL A 436 -20.14 14.62 10.65
CA VAL A 436 -20.50 13.25 11.07
C VAL A 436 -21.98 13.05 11.40
N ASP A 437 -22.68 14.03 11.98
CA ASP A 437 -24.02 13.84 12.58
C ASP A 437 -25.09 13.50 11.54
N MET A 438 -24.91 13.89 10.28
CA MET A 438 -25.89 13.67 9.22
C MET A 438 -25.79 12.28 8.59
N GLN A 439 -24.58 11.82 8.25
CA GLN A 439 -24.35 10.41 7.87
C GLN A 439 -24.84 9.47 8.98
N SER A 440 -24.49 9.77 10.23
CA SER A 440 -24.88 8.98 11.41
C SER A 440 -26.37 8.74 11.51
N ARG A 441 -27.19 9.77 11.32
CA ARG A 441 -28.66 9.65 11.40
C ARG A 441 -29.23 8.75 10.31
N LEU A 442 -28.66 8.75 9.10
CA LEU A 442 -29.08 7.87 8.01
C LEU A 442 -28.64 6.41 8.22
N ILE A 443 -27.40 6.19 8.64
CA ILE A 443 -26.89 4.84 9.00
C ILE A 443 -27.73 4.27 10.15
N LEU A 444 -28.02 5.08 11.18
CA LEU A 444 -28.85 4.69 12.33
C LEU A 444 -30.30 4.37 11.91
N LYS A 445 -30.89 5.13 10.98
CA LYS A 445 -32.22 4.83 10.39
C LYS A 445 -32.20 3.46 9.71
N LYS A 446 -31.18 3.16 8.91
CA LYS A 446 -31.06 1.88 8.18
C LYS A 446 -30.75 0.72 9.13
N ALA A 447 -29.83 0.89 10.09
CA ALA A 447 -29.51 -0.08 11.11
C ALA A 447 -30.77 -0.52 11.90
N LYS A 448 -31.59 0.42 12.36
CA LYS A 448 -32.84 0.11 13.08
C LYS A 448 -33.86 -0.64 12.20
N LYS A 449 -33.92 -0.34 10.89
CA LYS A 449 -34.75 -1.09 9.93
C LYS A 449 -34.27 -2.53 9.77
N LEU A 450 -32.95 -2.75 9.69
CA LEU A 450 -32.33 -4.09 9.62
C LEU A 450 -32.48 -4.87 10.94
N GLN A 451 -32.32 -4.22 12.10
CA GLN A 451 -32.60 -4.85 13.41
C GLN A 451 -34.05 -5.34 13.53
N ALA A 452 -35.01 -4.55 13.02
CA ALA A 452 -36.43 -4.86 13.11
C ALA A 452 -36.92 -5.93 12.12
N GLY A 453 -36.30 -6.05 10.93
CA GLY A 453 -36.84 -6.88 9.83
C GLY A 453 -35.83 -7.59 8.93
N GLY A 454 -34.52 -7.49 9.18
CA GLY A 454 -33.48 -8.20 8.43
C GLY A 454 -33.28 -9.65 8.89
N THR A 455 -32.36 -10.35 8.23
CA THR A 455 -31.83 -11.65 8.66
C THR A 455 -30.98 -11.52 9.94
N GLU A 456 -30.72 -12.64 10.62
CA GLU A 456 -29.88 -12.63 11.84
C GLU A 456 -28.45 -12.12 11.61
N ALA A 457 -27.93 -12.22 10.37
CA ALA A 457 -26.66 -11.59 9.99
C ALA A 457 -26.79 -10.07 9.91
N GLU A 458 -27.75 -9.57 9.13
CA GLU A 458 -28.01 -8.12 8.99
C GLU A 458 -28.37 -7.45 10.33
N LYS A 459 -29.03 -8.17 11.25
CA LYS A 459 -29.28 -7.72 12.62
C LYS A 459 -27.98 -7.57 13.41
N ALA A 460 -27.07 -8.55 13.32
CA ALA A 460 -25.78 -8.50 14.00
C ALA A 460 -24.90 -7.37 13.45
N ASP A 461 -24.85 -7.22 12.13
CA ASP A 461 -24.11 -6.15 11.44
C ASP A 461 -24.71 -4.77 11.75
N ALA A 462 -26.03 -4.64 11.84
CA ALA A 462 -26.69 -3.41 12.25
C ALA A 462 -26.44 -3.05 13.74
N VAL A 463 -26.33 -4.04 14.63
CA VAL A 463 -25.91 -3.81 16.04
C VAL A 463 -24.43 -3.43 16.13
N LEU A 464 -23.59 -3.91 15.22
CA LEU A 464 -22.19 -3.47 15.11
C LEU A 464 -22.09 -2.04 14.56
N ALA A 465 -22.88 -1.71 13.53
CA ALA A 465 -22.97 -0.37 12.96
C ALA A 465 -23.39 0.67 14.01
N GLU A 466 -24.45 0.42 14.81
CA GLU A 466 -24.85 1.35 15.89
C GLU A 466 -23.73 1.61 16.92
N ARG A 467 -22.86 0.62 17.18
CA ARG A 467 -21.71 0.77 18.10
C ARG A 467 -20.58 1.58 17.49
N LEU A 468 -20.32 1.41 16.19
CA LEU A 468 -19.33 2.20 15.45
C LEU A 468 -19.79 3.66 15.30
N LEU A 469 -21.08 3.89 15.04
CA LEU A 469 -21.67 5.23 15.08
C LEU A 469 -21.46 5.92 16.43
N ALA A 470 -21.67 5.21 17.54
CA ALA A 470 -21.48 5.75 18.88
C ALA A 470 -20.02 6.18 19.17
N VAL A 471 -19.03 5.58 18.49
CA VAL A 471 -17.63 6.03 18.51
C VAL A 471 -17.42 7.25 17.60
N ALA A 472 -18.00 7.23 16.40
CA ALA A 472 -17.82 8.31 15.42
C ALA A 472 -18.42 9.65 15.87
N ILE A 473 -19.61 9.64 16.50
CA ILE A 473 -20.35 10.85 16.95
C ILE A 473 -19.99 11.33 18.37
N GLU A 474 -19.07 10.65 19.05
CA GLU A 474 -18.54 11.07 20.35
C GLU A 474 -17.93 12.50 20.18
N LYS A 475 -18.04 13.40 21.15
CA LYS A 475 -17.52 14.79 21.03
C LYS A 475 -16.77 15.31 22.26
N GLU A 476 -16.78 14.60 23.37
CA GLU A 476 -16.17 15.04 24.62
C GLU A 476 -14.63 15.07 24.51
N SER A 477 -14.02 14.19 23.71
CA SER A 477 -12.55 14.21 23.53
C SER A 477 -12.05 15.44 22.75
N VAL A 478 -12.85 15.98 21.83
CA VAL A 478 -12.53 17.15 20.99
C VAL A 478 -13.10 18.46 21.55
N ARG A 479 -13.85 18.40 22.65
CA ARG A 479 -14.58 19.51 23.25
C ARG A 479 -13.64 20.65 23.66
N GLY A 480 -13.90 21.86 23.13
CA GLY A 480 -13.11 23.05 23.41
C GLY A 480 -11.72 23.06 22.75
N ARG A 481 -11.41 22.11 21.86
CA ARG A 481 -10.21 22.20 21.01
C ARG A 481 -10.49 23.09 19.80
N LYS A 482 -9.48 23.88 19.43
CA LYS A 482 -9.52 24.76 18.25
C LYS A 482 -9.25 24.03 16.92
N THR A 483 -8.54 22.91 16.98
CA THR A 483 -8.24 22.03 15.84
C THR A 483 -8.68 20.60 16.13
N LEU A 484 -9.07 19.89 15.09
CA LEU A 484 -9.33 18.45 15.11
C LEU A 484 -8.04 17.73 14.69
N ASP A 485 -7.59 16.76 15.46
CA ASP A 485 -6.38 16.02 15.09
C ASP A 485 -6.65 15.07 13.91
N ALA A 486 -5.68 14.91 13.01
CA ALA A 486 -5.81 14.02 11.85
C ALA A 486 -6.11 12.57 12.25
N GLY A 487 -5.36 12.00 13.21
CA GLY A 487 -5.59 10.63 13.67
C GLY A 487 -6.94 10.48 14.38
N GLU A 488 -7.36 11.50 15.12
CA GLU A 488 -8.67 11.55 15.76
C GLU A 488 -9.82 11.64 14.74
N TYR A 489 -9.69 12.42 13.67
CA TYR A 489 -10.64 12.43 12.57
C TYR A 489 -10.66 11.09 11.83
N MET A 490 -9.50 10.54 11.47
CA MET A 490 -9.37 9.28 10.74
C MET A 490 -10.13 8.15 11.44
N VAL A 491 -9.91 7.93 12.74
CA VAL A 491 -10.59 6.88 13.52
C VAL A 491 -12.13 7.04 13.49
N ARG A 492 -12.62 8.28 13.53
CA ARG A 492 -14.05 8.61 13.53
C ARG A 492 -14.68 8.44 12.15
N ALA A 493 -13.97 8.86 11.11
CA ALA A 493 -14.37 8.70 9.71
C ALA A 493 -14.33 7.22 9.27
N ASP A 494 -13.30 6.46 9.61
CA ASP A 494 -13.20 5.02 9.34
C ASP A 494 -14.32 4.24 10.04
N ALA A 495 -14.62 4.55 11.31
CA ALA A 495 -15.75 3.95 12.03
C ALA A 495 -17.10 4.27 11.34
N MET A 496 -17.24 5.47 10.76
CA MET A 496 -18.43 5.86 10.01
C MET A 496 -18.56 5.11 8.68
N VAL A 497 -17.47 4.99 7.93
CA VAL A 497 -17.42 4.26 6.65
C VAL A 497 -17.70 2.77 6.86
N GLU A 498 -17.15 2.15 7.92
CA GLU A 498 -17.45 0.76 8.25
C GLU A 498 -18.90 0.58 8.75
N ALA A 499 -19.43 1.51 9.56
CA ALA A 499 -20.84 1.47 9.96
C ALA A 499 -21.79 1.58 8.75
N ARG A 500 -21.44 2.44 7.78
CA ARG A 500 -22.12 2.57 6.47
C ARG A 500 -22.03 1.28 5.65
N ARG A 501 -20.85 0.65 5.59
CA ARG A 501 -20.64 -0.62 4.86
C ARG A 501 -21.46 -1.77 5.47
N LEU A 502 -21.49 -1.88 6.80
CA LEU A 502 -22.22 -2.93 7.53
C LEU A 502 -23.74 -2.87 7.35
N VAL A 503 -24.33 -1.68 7.20
CA VAL A 503 -25.75 -1.56 6.83
C VAL A 503 -26.00 -1.76 5.33
N GLY A 504 -25.00 -2.19 4.55
CA GLY A 504 -25.09 -2.36 3.10
C GLY A 504 -25.19 -1.03 2.34
N GLY A 505 -24.37 -0.05 2.71
CA GLY A 505 -24.41 1.32 2.17
C GLY A 505 -25.66 2.11 2.57
N ILE A 506 -25.77 3.36 2.14
CA ILE A 506 -26.97 4.18 2.35
C ILE A 506 -27.57 4.51 0.99
N VAL A 507 -28.75 3.97 0.71
CA VAL A 507 -29.63 4.54 -0.31
C VAL A 507 -30.36 5.71 0.34
N ILE A 508 -30.13 6.92 -0.17
CA ILE A 508 -30.98 8.06 0.19
C ILE A 508 -32.25 7.93 -0.64
N GLU A 509 -33.36 7.67 0.06
CA GLU A 509 -34.70 7.80 -0.50
C GLU A 509 -34.82 9.24 -1.06
N LYS A 510 -34.78 9.40 -2.40
CA LYS A 510 -35.02 10.70 -3.03
C LYS A 510 -36.32 11.26 -2.46
N ALA A 511 -36.29 12.51 -1.98
CA ALA A 511 -37.52 13.20 -1.60
C ALA A 511 -38.48 13.17 -2.79
N GLU A 512 -39.73 12.79 -2.55
CA GLU A 512 -40.70 12.56 -3.62
C GLU A 512 -40.88 13.82 -4.47
N ALA A 513 -40.62 13.70 -5.78
CA ALA A 513 -41.17 14.64 -6.74
C ALA A 513 -42.71 14.51 -6.72
N PRO A 514 -43.49 15.58 -6.94
CA PRO A 514 -44.94 15.51 -6.72
C PRO A 514 -45.68 14.59 -7.72
N VAL A 515 -46.08 13.40 -7.23
CA VAL A 515 -47.31 12.61 -7.51
C VAL A 515 -47.65 12.22 -8.98
N ASP A 516 -48.25 11.02 -9.12
CA ASP A 516 -48.97 10.46 -10.29
C ASP A 516 -48.11 9.95 -11.48
N VAL A 517 -48.45 8.85 -12.20
CA VAL A 517 -49.65 7.97 -12.25
C VAL A 517 -49.26 6.46 -12.23
N GLN A 518 -50.25 5.60 -11.93
CA GLN A 518 -50.24 4.12 -11.82
C GLN A 518 -49.86 3.29 -13.07
N SER A 519 -49.29 2.08 -12.86
CA SER A 519 -49.67 0.80 -13.52
C SER A 519 -49.07 -0.44 -12.79
N SER A 520 -49.38 -1.69 -13.16
CA SER A 520 -49.39 -2.82 -12.19
C SER A 520 -49.02 -4.26 -12.65
N ALA A 521 -48.10 -4.92 -11.89
CA ALA A 521 -47.99 -6.38 -11.59
C ALA A 521 -47.73 -7.38 -12.77
N PRO A 522 -47.54 -8.73 -12.57
CA PRO A 522 -47.36 -9.54 -11.34
C PRO A 522 -46.21 -10.62 -11.32
N GLU A 523 -45.99 -11.21 -10.12
CA GLU A 523 -45.52 -12.56 -9.68
C GLU A 523 -44.89 -13.61 -10.65
N THR A 524 -43.88 -14.44 -10.27
CA THR A 524 -43.97 -15.65 -9.39
C THR A 524 -42.56 -16.26 -9.11
N VAL A 525 -42.15 -16.70 -7.89
CA VAL A 525 -42.40 -17.95 -7.10
C VAL A 525 -41.70 -19.26 -7.56
N CYS A 526 -40.79 -19.82 -6.72
CA CYS A 526 -40.57 -21.28 -6.52
C CYS A 526 -39.82 -21.60 -5.19
N GLN A 527 -39.73 -22.87 -4.74
CA GLN A 527 -39.34 -23.23 -3.34
C GLN A 527 -38.81 -24.70 -3.16
N ARG A 528 -38.01 -24.96 -2.09
CA ARG A 528 -37.63 -26.29 -1.48
C ARG A 528 -36.61 -27.17 -2.27
N ALA A 529 -35.86 -28.15 -1.72
CA ALA A 529 -35.40 -28.59 -0.36
C ALA A 529 -34.31 -29.71 -0.57
N GLY A 530 -33.55 -30.26 0.40
CA GLY A 530 -33.39 -30.05 1.86
C GLY A 530 -33.44 -31.36 2.67
N TRP A 531 -32.31 -31.90 3.19
CA TRP A 531 -32.25 -33.19 3.91
C TRP A 531 -31.12 -33.32 4.98
N SER A 532 -31.24 -34.27 5.93
CA SER A 532 -30.27 -34.51 7.04
C SER A 532 -30.41 -35.92 7.67
N GLY A 533 -29.37 -36.45 8.35
CA GLY A 533 -29.41 -37.75 9.06
C GLY A 533 -28.11 -38.14 9.80
N VAL A 534 -28.22 -38.92 10.90
CA VAL A 534 -27.15 -39.22 11.90
C VAL A 534 -27.22 -40.71 12.35
N THR A 535 -26.18 -41.31 12.97
CA THR A 535 -26.16 -41.98 14.34
C THR A 535 -24.89 -42.86 14.63
N ASN A 536 -24.60 -43.10 15.93
CA ASN A 536 -23.39 -43.70 16.55
C ASN A 536 -23.55 -45.11 17.20
N MET A 537 -22.43 -45.85 17.38
CA MET A 537 -22.24 -46.97 18.36
C MET A 537 -20.73 -47.13 18.74
N LYS A 538 -20.18 -46.88 19.96
CA LYS A 538 -20.18 -47.60 21.28
C LYS A 538 -19.49 -48.99 21.20
N LYS A 539 -18.63 -49.56 22.09
CA LYS A 539 -18.23 -49.50 23.56
C LYS A 539 -16.95 -50.40 23.74
N ARG A 540 -16.14 -50.59 24.83
CA ARG A 540 -15.78 -49.97 26.16
C ARG A 540 -14.66 -50.81 26.86
N ILE A 541 -14.12 -50.36 28.03
CA ILE A 541 -13.53 -51.13 29.20
C ILE A 541 -12.04 -51.60 29.16
N LEU A 542 -11.27 -51.72 30.28
CA LEU A 542 -11.05 -50.91 31.53
C LEU A 542 -9.93 -51.55 32.44
N SER A 543 -9.56 -50.88 33.56
CA SER A 543 -8.77 -51.33 34.76
C SER A 543 -7.23 -51.22 34.68
N LEU A 544 -6.44 -50.66 35.63
CA LEU A 544 -6.37 -50.63 37.13
C LEU A 544 -5.60 -51.84 37.74
N VAL A 545 -4.65 -51.72 38.71
CA VAL A 545 -3.87 -50.58 39.29
C VAL A 545 -2.73 -51.11 40.24
N ALA A 546 -1.84 -50.21 40.74
CA ALA A 546 -1.09 -50.24 42.02
C ALA A 546 0.33 -50.88 42.22
N LEU A 547 1.14 -50.11 42.99
CA LEU A 547 2.22 -50.41 43.98
C LEU A 547 3.60 -51.03 43.58
N GLY A 548 4.67 -50.48 44.18
CA GLY A 548 6.02 -51.10 44.30
C GLY A 548 7.16 -50.10 44.60
N PHE A 549 7.79 -50.16 45.79
CA PHE A 549 8.80 -49.20 46.28
C PHE A 549 10.25 -49.46 45.81
N LEU A 550 10.94 -48.38 45.42
CA LEU A 550 12.32 -47.94 45.73
C LEU A 550 13.50 -48.92 46.02
N SER A 551 14.66 -48.58 45.43
CA SER A 551 16.06 -48.78 45.92
C SER A 551 16.71 -50.18 45.74
N VAL A 552 18.04 -50.35 45.60
CA VAL A 552 19.25 -49.46 45.74
C VAL A 552 20.18 -49.58 44.51
N GLN A 553 21.04 -48.58 44.26
CA GLN A 553 22.04 -48.55 43.17
C GLN A 553 23.37 -49.27 43.48
N MET A 554 23.97 -49.90 42.47
CA MET A 554 25.42 -49.88 42.13
C MET A 554 25.62 -50.65 40.81
N GLY A 555 26.51 -50.28 39.88
CA GLY A 555 27.33 -49.06 39.81
C GLY A 555 28.30 -49.17 38.62
N LEU A 556 28.03 -48.45 37.53
CA LEU A 556 28.94 -48.30 36.39
C LEU A 556 29.15 -46.82 36.15
N ALA A 557 30.42 -46.40 36.07
CA ALA A 557 30.77 -45.03 35.72
C ALA A 557 30.40 -44.79 34.25
N ALA A 558 29.53 -43.80 33.99
CA ALA A 558 29.27 -43.36 32.64
C ALA A 558 30.51 -42.65 32.07
N SER A 559 30.86 -42.95 30.82
CA SER A 559 31.74 -42.11 30.02
C SER A 559 31.20 -40.67 29.99
N PRO A 560 32.05 -39.63 29.82
CA PRO A 560 31.57 -38.28 29.55
C PRO A 560 30.59 -38.31 28.37
N GLU A 561 29.40 -37.74 28.55
CA GLU A 561 28.34 -37.78 27.55
C GLU A 561 28.80 -36.98 26.32
N ALA A 562 28.82 -37.61 25.14
CA ALA A 562 29.37 -37.02 23.94
C ALA A 562 28.53 -35.81 23.49
N GLN A 563 29.20 -34.74 23.06
CA GLN A 563 28.52 -33.56 22.51
C GLN A 563 27.60 -33.97 21.34
N PRO A 564 26.34 -33.50 21.31
CA PRO A 564 25.39 -33.87 20.27
C PRO A 564 25.61 -33.08 18.99
N ASN A 565 25.39 -33.71 17.85
CA ASN A 565 25.31 -33.02 16.57
C ASN A 565 24.05 -32.14 16.51
N ILE A 566 24.12 -31.05 15.74
CA ILE A 566 23.01 -30.12 15.54
C ILE A 566 22.79 -29.96 14.04
N LEU A 567 21.61 -30.35 13.56
CA LEU A 567 21.13 -30.11 12.20
C LEU A 567 19.98 -29.10 12.24
N LEU A 568 20.25 -27.88 11.78
CA LEU A 568 19.30 -26.78 11.69
C LEU A 568 18.87 -26.60 10.22
N MET A 569 17.63 -26.97 9.91
CA MET A 569 17.04 -26.80 8.57
C MET A 569 16.06 -25.63 8.55
N LEU A 570 16.18 -24.77 7.54
CA LEU A 570 15.35 -23.58 7.36
C LEU A 570 14.82 -23.53 5.92
N ALA A 571 13.51 -23.50 5.73
CA ALA A 571 12.88 -23.21 4.45
C ALA A 571 12.75 -21.68 4.22
N ASP A 572 12.48 -21.29 2.98
CA ASP A 572 12.44 -19.89 2.53
C ASP A 572 11.07 -19.65 1.86
N ASP A 573 10.20 -18.87 2.49
CA ASP A 573 8.78 -18.66 2.12
C ASP A 573 7.83 -19.86 2.31
N LEU A 574 8.16 -20.84 3.14
CA LEU A 574 7.26 -21.95 3.47
C LEU A 574 6.20 -21.53 4.50
N GLY A 575 4.92 -21.67 4.14
CA GLY A 575 3.78 -21.29 4.97
C GLY A 575 3.41 -22.29 6.05
N TYR A 576 2.70 -21.75 7.05
CA TYR A 576 2.20 -22.52 8.20
C TYR A 576 1.33 -23.73 7.82
N ARG A 577 0.67 -23.74 6.65
CA ARG A 577 -0.25 -24.79 6.19
C ARG A 577 0.14 -25.41 4.84
N ASP A 578 1.42 -25.33 4.45
CA ASP A 578 1.93 -26.00 3.25
C ASP A 578 2.29 -27.48 3.48
N LEU A 579 2.49 -27.88 4.74
CA LEU A 579 2.88 -29.24 5.13
C LEU A 579 1.67 -30.08 5.54
N SER A 580 1.68 -31.38 5.20
CA SER A 580 0.55 -32.28 5.48
C SER A 580 0.34 -32.49 6.99
N CYS A 581 1.42 -32.57 7.79
CA CYS A 581 1.36 -32.57 9.26
C CYS A 581 0.79 -31.28 9.90
N PHE A 582 0.73 -30.16 9.19
CA PHE A 582 0.04 -28.93 9.62
C PHE A 582 -1.38 -28.78 9.02
N GLY A 583 -1.92 -29.86 8.43
CA GLY A 583 -3.25 -29.86 7.82
C GLY A 583 -3.32 -29.19 6.45
N GLY A 584 -2.18 -29.09 5.75
CA GLY A 584 -2.11 -28.83 4.31
C GLY A 584 -2.57 -30.04 3.49
N THR A 585 -3.17 -29.78 2.34
CA THR A 585 -3.69 -30.82 1.41
C THR A 585 -3.10 -30.73 0.00
N ALA A 586 -2.37 -29.66 -0.32
CA ALA A 586 -1.83 -29.39 -1.66
C ALA A 586 -0.57 -30.20 -1.99
N VAL A 587 0.20 -30.61 -0.97
CA VAL A 587 1.43 -31.40 -1.09
C VAL A 587 1.39 -32.51 -0.02
N GLN A 588 1.95 -33.67 -0.33
CA GLN A 588 2.25 -34.71 0.66
C GLN A 588 3.71 -34.59 1.08
N THR A 589 3.97 -34.41 2.39
CA THR A 589 5.33 -34.25 2.93
C THR A 589 5.67 -35.38 3.91
N PRO A 590 5.79 -36.64 3.43
CA PRO A 590 5.90 -37.82 4.29
C PRO A 590 7.15 -37.85 5.18
N ASN A 591 8.23 -37.16 4.84
CA ASN A 591 9.47 -37.13 5.62
C ASN A 591 9.45 -36.04 6.70
N LEU A 592 8.85 -34.88 6.41
CA LEU A 592 8.55 -33.87 7.44
C LEU A 592 7.46 -34.37 8.40
N ASP A 593 6.46 -35.10 7.88
CA ASP A 593 5.48 -35.80 8.71
C ASP A 593 6.12 -36.91 9.55
N ARG A 594 7.17 -37.59 9.06
CA ARG A 594 7.99 -38.52 9.86
C ARG A 594 8.77 -37.78 10.95
N LEU A 595 9.37 -36.63 10.62
CA LEU A 595 10.11 -35.79 11.58
C LEU A 595 9.20 -35.34 12.73
N ALA A 596 8.00 -34.85 12.42
CA ALA A 596 6.96 -34.50 13.39
C ALA A 596 6.57 -35.68 14.28
N LYS A 597 6.22 -36.84 13.68
CA LYS A 597 5.83 -38.06 14.40
C LYS A 597 6.96 -38.65 15.27
N GLN A 598 8.22 -38.34 14.97
CA GLN A 598 9.40 -38.78 15.74
C GLN A 598 9.90 -37.75 16.75
N GLY A 599 9.20 -36.62 16.92
CA GLY A 599 9.64 -35.50 17.75
C GLY A 599 8.49 -34.70 18.36
N THR A 600 8.76 -33.43 18.67
CA THR A 600 7.77 -32.45 19.12
C THR A 600 7.53 -31.40 18.04
N THR A 601 6.26 -31.18 17.69
CA THR A 601 5.79 -30.10 16.81
C THR A 601 5.39 -28.89 17.65
N PHE A 602 5.88 -27.70 17.29
CA PHE A 602 5.44 -26.44 17.88
C PHE A 602 4.42 -25.76 16.93
N THR A 603 3.20 -25.53 17.41
CA THR A 603 2.16 -24.83 16.64
C THR A 603 2.22 -23.31 16.78
N HIS A 604 2.99 -22.79 17.75
CA HIS A 604 3.13 -21.36 18.04
C HIS A 604 4.61 -20.95 18.04
N PHE A 605 5.34 -21.33 16.98
CA PHE A 605 6.71 -20.88 16.72
C PHE A 605 6.74 -19.72 15.72
N TYR A 606 7.63 -18.75 15.95
CA TYR A 606 7.62 -17.46 15.24
C TYR A 606 8.99 -17.03 14.69
N SER A 607 9.05 -16.66 13.41
CA SER A 607 10.17 -15.91 12.86
C SER A 607 10.22 -14.50 13.49
N ALA A 608 11.42 -13.97 13.76
CA ALA A 608 11.60 -12.65 14.39
C ALA A 608 11.24 -11.45 13.49
N SER A 609 10.95 -11.70 12.21
CA SER A 609 10.33 -10.75 11.28
C SER A 609 9.55 -11.51 10.21
N ALA A 610 8.93 -10.80 9.28
CA ALA A 610 8.14 -11.35 8.18
C ALA A 610 8.87 -11.35 6.82
N VAL A 611 10.19 -11.18 6.82
CA VAL A 611 11.07 -11.37 5.64
C VAL A 611 12.39 -12.04 6.03
N CYS A 612 13.00 -12.72 5.06
CA CYS A 612 14.18 -13.58 5.18
C CYS A 612 15.39 -12.98 5.92
N THR A 613 15.99 -11.87 5.47
CA THR A 613 17.28 -11.36 6.02
C THR A 613 17.21 -11.02 7.52
N PRO A 614 16.22 -10.25 8.03
CA PRO A 614 16.05 -10.04 9.45
C PRO A 614 15.90 -11.35 10.23
N THR A 615 15.02 -12.27 9.80
CA THR A 615 14.87 -13.55 10.51
C THR A 615 16.19 -14.33 10.55
N ARG A 616 16.92 -14.42 9.43
CA ARG A 616 18.21 -15.11 9.35
C ARG A 616 19.25 -14.53 10.30
N ALA A 617 19.25 -13.21 10.51
CA ALA A 617 20.09 -12.58 11.53
C ALA A 617 19.70 -13.06 12.95
N SER A 618 18.40 -13.12 13.27
CA SER A 618 17.94 -13.61 14.58
C SER A 618 18.26 -15.09 14.84
N VAL A 619 18.17 -15.94 13.79
CA VAL A 619 18.47 -17.39 13.88
C VAL A 619 19.92 -17.61 14.30
N LEU A 620 20.87 -16.83 13.76
CA LEU A 620 22.28 -16.96 14.11
C LEU A 620 22.66 -16.25 15.41
N THR A 621 22.05 -15.10 15.73
CA THR A 621 22.51 -14.23 16.84
C THR A 621 21.69 -14.35 18.13
N GLY A 622 20.54 -15.02 18.11
CA GLY A 622 19.62 -15.09 19.24
C GLY A 622 19.03 -13.75 19.69
N ARG A 623 19.02 -12.77 18.77
CA ARG A 623 18.74 -11.35 19.05
C ARG A 623 17.77 -10.75 18.04
N TYR A 624 17.10 -9.67 18.42
CA TYR A 624 16.20 -8.95 17.51
C TYR A 624 16.99 -8.32 16.35
N PRO A 625 16.51 -8.41 15.09
CA PRO A 625 17.25 -7.89 13.93
C PRO A 625 17.49 -6.38 13.98
N LEU A 626 16.57 -5.64 14.61
CA LEU A 626 16.67 -4.20 14.87
C LEU A 626 17.94 -3.82 15.67
N ARG A 627 18.50 -4.72 16.49
CA ARG A 627 19.76 -4.49 17.22
C ARG A 627 20.95 -4.27 16.28
N PHE A 628 20.87 -4.76 15.05
CA PHE A 628 21.86 -4.60 13.99
C PHE A 628 21.40 -3.62 12.90
N ASN A 629 20.30 -2.88 13.15
CA ASN A 629 19.59 -2.06 12.18
C ASN A 629 19.10 -2.83 10.93
N ILE A 630 18.92 -4.16 11.03
CA ILE A 630 18.46 -5.02 9.93
C ILE A 630 16.93 -5.09 9.95
N THR A 631 16.29 -4.24 9.16
CA THR A 631 14.82 -4.01 9.17
C THR A 631 14.09 -4.45 7.90
N ARG A 632 14.87 -4.72 6.84
CA ARG A 632 14.42 -5.11 5.50
C ARG A 632 15.31 -6.22 4.93
N HIS A 633 14.92 -6.83 3.82
CA HIS A 633 15.85 -7.66 3.05
C HIS A 633 16.84 -6.80 2.25
N PHE A 634 18.06 -7.31 2.07
CA PHE A 634 19.13 -6.70 1.27
C PHE A 634 19.95 -7.79 0.55
N ASN A 635 20.63 -7.41 -0.53
CA ASN A 635 21.62 -8.27 -1.20
C ASN A 635 23.04 -7.93 -0.74
N ASP A 636 24.05 -8.69 -1.21
CA ASP A 636 25.45 -8.57 -0.79
C ASP A 636 26.14 -7.22 -1.09
N ILE A 637 25.49 -6.31 -1.83
CA ILE A 637 25.96 -4.94 -2.08
C ILE A 637 25.30 -3.93 -1.12
N ASP A 638 24.02 -4.11 -0.82
CA ASP A 638 23.19 -3.17 -0.05
C ASP A 638 23.44 -3.23 1.48
N GLY A 639 24.03 -4.31 2.00
CA GLY A 639 24.35 -4.43 3.43
C GLY A 639 24.93 -5.78 3.84
N PHE A 640 25.30 -5.92 5.11
CA PHE A 640 25.84 -7.14 5.73
C PHE A 640 25.53 -7.21 7.23
N LEU A 641 25.57 -8.43 7.80
CA LEU A 641 25.52 -8.63 9.25
C LEU A 641 26.84 -8.12 9.88
N PRO A 642 26.83 -7.15 10.81
CA PRO A 642 28.06 -6.57 11.37
C PRO A 642 28.93 -7.63 12.07
N GLU A 643 30.26 -7.52 12.01
CA GLU A 643 31.16 -8.52 12.63
C GLU A 643 31.00 -8.61 14.16
N ALA A 644 30.55 -7.52 14.81
CA ALA A 644 30.20 -7.50 16.23
C ALA A 644 28.88 -8.24 16.58
N ALA A 645 28.28 -8.97 15.64
CA ALA A 645 27.04 -9.72 15.81
C ALA A 645 27.30 -11.20 16.09
N THR A 646 27.91 -11.51 17.25
CA THR A 646 28.29 -12.87 17.67
C THR A 646 27.20 -13.91 17.38
N THR A 647 27.59 -14.96 16.68
CA THR A 647 26.71 -16.01 16.19
C THR A 647 26.85 -17.33 16.97
N VAL A 648 25.80 -18.14 16.90
CA VAL A 648 25.78 -19.53 17.37
C VAL A 648 26.86 -20.39 16.69
N ALA A 649 27.25 -20.04 15.46
CA ALA A 649 28.34 -20.72 14.76
C ALA A 649 29.69 -20.45 15.42
N GLU A 650 30.01 -19.20 15.78
CA GLU A 650 31.25 -18.88 16.51
C GLU A 650 31.28 -19.58 17.88
N VAL A 651 30.18 -19.49 18.65
CA VAL A 651 30.08 -20.09 19.99
C VAL A 651 30.25 -21.61 19.95
N LEU A 652 29.70 -22.29 18.94
CA LEU A 652 29.85 -23.75 18.78
C LEU A 652 31.22 -24.14 18.21
N ARG A 653 31.77 -23.38 17.25
CA ARG A 653 33.14 -23.55 16.72
C ARG A 653 34.17 -23.49 17.86
N ASP A 654 34.06 -22.48 18.72
CA ASP A 654 34.98 -22.27 19.83
C ASP A 654 34.80 -23.32 20.95
N ALA A 655 33.64 -23.99 20.99
CA ALA A 655 33.38 -25.19 21.79
C ALA A 655 33.76 -26.52 21.09
N GLY A 656 34.39 -26.48 19.92
CA GLY A 656 34.96 -27.65 19.22
C GLY A 656 34.10 -28.28 18.13
N TYR A 657 32.97 -27.69 17.75
CA TYR A 657 32.11 -28.19 16.67
C TYR A 657 32.68 -27.89 15.29
N THR A 658 32.57 -28.84 14.35
CA THR A 658 32.72 -28.54 12.92
C THR A 658 31.53 -27.71 12.45
N THR A 659 31.74 -26.49 11.95
CA THR A 659 30.64 -25.57 11.59
C THR A 659 30.45 -25.45 10.08
N ILE A 660 29.24 -25.76 9.62
CA ILE A 660 28.91 -25.91 8.20
C ILE A 660 27.66 -25.11 7.85
N HIS A 661 27.74 -24.19 6.87
CA HIS A 661 26.58 -23.52 6.28
C HIS A 661 26.28 -24.06 4.87
N VAL A 662 25.02 -24.33 4.56
CA VAL A 662 24.60 -24.83 3.24
C VAL A 662 23.33 -24.15 2.75
N GLY A 663 23.34 -23.67 1.52
CA GLY A 663 22.21 -22.99 0.88
C GLY A 663 22.23 -21.47 1.06
N LYS A 664 21.05 -20.83 1.06
CA LYS A 664 20.89 -19.37 0.99
C LYS A 664 21.51 -18.68 2.21
N TRP A 665 22.59 -17.90 2.01
CA TRP A 665 23.14 -17.02 3.07
C TRP A 665 22.23 -15.81 3.33
N HIS A 666 22.21 -14.84 2.40
CA HIS A 666 21.33 -13.66 2.41
C HIS A 666 21.48 -12.75 3.66
N LEU A 667 22.68 -12.76 4.25
CA LEU A 667 23.15 -11.86 5.33
C LEU A 667 24.34 -10.99 4.89
N GLY A 668 24.59 -10.90 3.59
CA GLY A 668 25.57 -10.01 2.98
C GLY A 668 27.02 -10.45 3.09
N GLY A 669 27.91 -9.54 2.68
CA GLY A 669 29.36 -9.71 2.67
C GLY A 669 29.90 -10.54 1.50
N LEU A 670 29.07 -11.25 0.75
CA LEU A 670 29.49 -12.10 -0.37
C LEU A 670 29.48 -11.38 -1.73
N HIS A 671 29.90 -10.10 -1.75
CA HIS A 671 30.03 -9.33 -2.97
C HIS A 671 31.24 -9.84 -3.78
N VAL A 672 30.99 -10.39 -4.97
CA VAL A 672 32.02 -11.02 -5.81
C VAL A 672 32.13 -10.40 -7.22
N ASP A 673 33.23 -10.70 -7.91
CA ASP A 673 33.39 -10.46 -9.35
C ASP A 673 32.85 -11.63 -10.19
N GLU A 674 32.95 -11.54 -11.53
CA GLU A 674 32.50 -12.58 -12.46
C GLU A 674 33.20 -13.94 -12.25
N SER A 675 34.44 -13.94 -11.74
CA SER A 675 35.19 -15.15 -11.38
C SER A 675 34.76 -15.75 -10.04
N GLY A 676 33.93 -15.04 -9.27
CA GLY A 676 33.51 -15.42 -7.93
C GLY A 676 34.48 -15.02 -6.82
N ARG A 677 35.48 -14.18 -7.11
CA ARG A 677 36.39 -13.67 -6.09
C ARG A 677 35.70 -12.54 -5.33
N ARG A 678 35.81 -12.53 -4.00
CA ARG A 678 35.39 -11.39 -3.17
C ARG A 678 35.99 -10.06 -3.66
N LEU A 679 35.14 -9.04 -3.69
CA LEU A 679 35.47 -7.64 -3.92
C LEU A 679 35.67 -6.85 -2.62
N THR A 680 35.06 -7.31 -1.53
CA THR A 680 35.14 -6.70 -0.19
C THR A 680 35.61 -7.68 0.88
N ASP A 681 36.16 -7.12 1.96
CA ASP A 681 36.55 -7.80 3.21
C ASP A 681 35.39 -7.94 4.22
N GLN A 682 34.22 -7.39 3.89
CA GLN A 682 32.99 -7.40 4.71
C GLN A 682 32.65 -8.81 5.25
N PRO A 683 32.25 -8.93 6.52
CA PRO A 683 32.03 -10.22 7.17
C PRO A 683 30.90 -11.02 6.49
N GLY A 684 31.23 -12.25 6.09
CA GLY A 684 30.30 -13.24 5.57
C GLY A 684 30.34 -14.52 6.42
N PRO A 685 29.99 -15.70 5.87
CA PRO A 685 29.88 -16.95 6.64
C PRO A 685 31.12 -17.31 7.44
N ARG A 686 32.33 -17.02 6.94
CA ARG A 686 33.60 -17.34 7.63
C ARG A 686 33.82 -16.53 8.90
N GLN A 687 33.61 -15.22 8.82
CA GLN A 687 33.69 -14.31 9.96
C GLN A 687 32.60 -14.69 10.96
N HIS A 688 31.38 -14.90 10.47
CA HIS A 688 30.21 -15.42 11.19
C HIS A 688 30.28 -16.94 11.47
N GLY A 689 31.46 -17.44 11.87
CA GLY A 689 31.63 -18.72 12.55
C GLY A 689 31.72 -19.99 11.71
N PHE A 690 31.42 -19.98 10.40
CA PHE A 690 31.38 -21.19 9.58
C PHE A 690 32.74 -21.55 8.95
N GLU A 691 33.35 -22.66 9.39
CA GLU A 691 34.60 -23.20 8.85
C GLU A 691 34.48 -23.57 7.36
N THR A 692 33.31 -24.08 6.95
CA THR A 692 32.99 -24.41 5.56
C THR A 692 31.57 -23.96 5.19
N TYR A 693 31.41 -23.40 4.00
CA TYR A 693 30.09 -23.07 3.47
C TYR A 693 29.94 -23.31 1.97
N GLN A 694 28.69 -23.56 1.55
CA GLN A 694 28.25 -23.50 0.15
C GLN A 694 26.92 -22.72 0.08
N THR A 695 26.84 -21.67 -0.73
CA THR A 695 25.64 -20.83 -0.97
C THR A 695 25.53 -20.53 -2.46
N GLN A 696 24.37 -20.09 -2.93
CA GLN A 696 24.28 -19.39 -4.21
C GLN A 696 24.70 -17.90 -4.09
N ILE A 697 25.12 -17.32 -5.21
CA ILE A 697 25.37 -15.88 -5.37
C ILE A 697 24.02 -15.16 -5.52
N GLU A 698 23.69 -14.24 -4.61
CA GLU A 698 22.44 -13.44 -4.61
C GLU A 698 22.63 -12.03 -5.23
N GLN A 699 23.85 -11.72 -5.69
CA GLN A 699 24.25 -10.45 -6.29
C GLN A 699 23.49 -10.11 -7.59
N GLN A 700 23.24 -8.81 -7.79
CA GLN A 700 22.67 -8.26 -9.02
C GLN A 700 23.77 -7.86 -10.01
N PRO A 701 23.56 -7.99 -11.35
CA PRO A 701 22.30 -8.35 -12.03
C PRO A 701 22.04 -9.84 -12.19
N LEU A 702 22.99 -10.72 -11.81
CA LEU A 702 22.93 -12.18 -12.04
C LEU A 702 21.64 -12.79 -11.46
N ARG A 703 21.30 -12.45 -10.22
CA ARG A 703 20.10 -12.94 -9.53
C ARG A 703 18.80 -12.49 -10.20
N THR A 704 18.72 -11.25 -10.70
CA THR A 704 17.60 -10.76 -11.52
C THR A 704 17.53 -11.46 -12.87
N ALA A 705 18.65 -11.64 -13.57
CA ALA A 705 18.67 -12.26 -14.89
C ALA A 705 18.18 -13.72 -14.84
N MET A 706 18.73 -14.51 -13.91
CA MET A 706 18.30 -15.90 -13.73
C MET A 706 16.89 -16.03 -13.12
N GLY A 707 16.48 -15.03 -12.31
CA GLY A 707 15.12 -14.90 -11.79
C GLY A 707 14.08 -14.70 -12.90
N LYS A 708 14.29 -13.68 -13.75
CA LYS A 708 13.45 -13.41 -14.93
C LYS A 708 13.42 -14.59 -15.90
N GLY A 709 14.55 -15.29 -16.07
CA GLY A 709 14.64 -16.49 -16.92
C GLY A 709 14.08 -17.79 -16.33
N ARG A 710 13.62 -17.79 -15.06
CA ARG A 710 13.26 -19.00 -14.29
C ARG A 710 14.33 -20.10 -14.43
N THR A 711 15.54 -19.84 -13.96
CA THR A 711 16.71 -20.75 -14.12
C THR A 711 17.53 -20.99 -12.84
N ILE A 712 17.15 -20.41 -11.72
CA ILE A 712 17.94 -20.44 -10.47
C ILE A 712 17.96 -21.85 -9.89
N TYR A 713 16.86 -22.58 -9.96
CA TYR A 713 16.80 -23.94 -9.43
C TYR A 713 17.42 -24.94 -10.40
N ARG A 714 16.99 -24.97 -11.66
CA ARG A 714 17.49 -25.94 -12.67
C ARG A 714 18.93 -25.71 -13.14
N LYS A 715 19.52 -24.54 -12.88
CA LYS A 715 20.96 -24.27 -13.05
C LYS A 715 21.67 -23.91 -11.74
N GLY A 716 21.14 -24.36 -10.60
CA GLY A 716 21.63 -23.97 -9.27
C GLY A 716 23.13 -24.13 -9.07
N GLY A 717 23.71 -25.22 -9.58
CA GLY A 717 25.15 -25.45 -9.53
C GLY A 717 26.02 -24.36 -10.18
N THR A 718 25.51 -23.63 -11.19
CA THR A 718 26.30 -22.63 -11.94
C THR A 718 26.47 -21.28 -11.21
N VAL A 719 25.78 -21.11 -10.08
CA VAL A 719 25.82 -19.91 -9.22
C VAL A 719 26.32 -20.21 -7.81
N LEU A 720 26.84 -21.40 -7.55
CA LEU A 720 27.37 -21.74 -6.23
C LEU A 720 28.69 -21.02 -5.95
N LEU A 721 28.75 -20.40 -4.77
CA LEU A 721 29.95 -19.94 -4.09
C LEU A 721 30.21 -20.89 -2.91
N ARG A 722 31.39 -21.50 -2.88
CA ARG A 722 31.83 -22.39 -1.81
C ARG A 722 33.15 -21.86 -1.27
N ASN A 723 33.23 -21.60 0.04
CA ASN A 723 34.48 -21.20 0.68
C ASN A 723 35.20 -20.00 0.00
N ASP A 724 34.43 -18.96 -0.35
CA ASP A 724 34.83 -17.73 -1.06
C ASP A 724 35.37 -17.94 -2.48
N GLN A 725 35.06 -19.08 -3.11
CA GLN A 725 35.40 -19.42 -4.49
C GLN A 725 34.15 -19.88 -5.26
N ARG A 726 34.00 -19.47 -6.53
CA ARG A 726 32.89 -19.97 -7.37
C ARG A 726 33.14 -21.39 -7.83
N VAL A 727 32.08 -22.18 -7.83
CA VAL A 727 32.10 -23.58 -8.27
C VAL A 727 32.30 -23.65 -9.79
N GLY A 728 33.34 -24.38 -10.22
CA GLY A 728 33.71 -24.58 -11.62
C GLY A 728 32.89 -25.65 -12.34
N ALA A 729 32.96 -25.68 -13.68
CA ALA A 729 32.19 -26.61 -14.51
C ALA A 729 32.62 -28.09 -14.40
N ASP A 730 33.75 -28.34 -13.77
CA ASP A 730 34.34 -29.63 -13.42
C ASP A 730 33.85 -30.18 -12.06
N ASP A 731 33.17 -29.36 -11.26
CA ASP A 731 32.68 -29.74 -9.93
C ASP A 731 31.40 -30.62 -10.01
N PRO A 732 31.29 -31.68 -9.19
CA PRO A 732 30.15 -32.61 -9.25
C PRO A 732 28.80 -32.00 -8.84
N TYR A 733 28.78 -30.78 -8.28
CA TYR A 733 27.57 -30.06 -7.94
C TYR A 733 27.16 -29.02 -9.00
N TYR A 734 28.07 -28.63 -9.91
CA TYR A 734 27.80 -27.65 -10.99
C TYR A 734 26.64 -28.00 -11.94
N PRO A 735 26.46 -29.26 -12.40
CA PRO A 735 25.35 -29.62 -13.29
C PRO A 735 24.03 -29.89 -12.54
N LYS A 736 23.98 -29.74 -11.21
CA LYS A 736 22.82 -30.16 -10.40
C LYS A 736 21.79 -29.05 -10.18
N HIS A 737 20.55 -29.49 -10.02
CA HIS A 737 19.45 -28.69 -9.49
C HIS A 737 19.79 -28.19 -8.07
N LEU A 738 19.45 -26.96 -7.69
CA LEU A 738 19.93 -26.33 -6.46
C LEU A 738 19.63 -27.14 -5.18
N THR A 739 18.44 -27.75 -5.09
CA THR A 739 18.03 -28.63 -3.98
C THR A 739 18.91 -29.88 -3.87
N GLU A 740 19.28 -30.49 -5.00
CA GLU A 740 20.22 -31.62 -5.02
C GLU A 740 21.63 -31.14 -4.67
N ALA A 741 22.08 -30.04 -5.28
CA ALA A 741 23.43 -29.51 -5.11
C ALA A 741 23.75 -29.17 -3.64
N ASN A 742 22.78 -28.61 -2.91
CA ASN A 742 22.90 -28.29 -1.49
C ASN A 742 22.63 -29.50 -0.60
N GLY A 743 21.61 -30.32 -0.88
CA GLY A 743 21.31 -31.52 -0.11
C GLY A 743 22.43 -32.55 -0.13
N ASP A 744 23.03 -32.79 -1.29
CA ASP A 744 24.16 -33.72 -1.46
C ASP A 744 25.46 -33.19 -0.84
N PHE A 745 25.63 -31.87 -0.78
CA PHE A 745 26.76 -31.25 -0.08
C PHE A 745 26.60 -31.37 1.43
N ALA A 746 25.39 -31.19 1.96
CA ALA A 746 25.09 -31.45 3.36
C ALA A 746 25.30 -32.93 3.73
N LEU A 747 24.85 -33.87 2.89
CA LEU A 747 25.10 -35.31 3.06
C LEU A 747 26.60 -35.62 3.13
N GLN A 748 27.41 -35.07 2.22
CA GLN A 748 28.87 -35.23 2.23
C GLN A 748 29.50 -34.73 3.55
N ARG A 749 29.09 -33.55 4.04
CA ARG A 749 29.64 -32.98 5.28
C ARG A 749 29.25 -33.81 6.51
N ILE A 750 28.04 -34.39 6.55
CA ILE A 750 27.63 -35.33 7.61
C ILE A 750 28.49 -36.59 7.58
N GLU A 751 28.74 -37.17 6.40
CA GLU A 751 29.59 -38.35 6.22
C GLU A 751 31.04 -38.10 6.66
N GLU A 752 31.62 -36.96 6.32
CA GLU A 752 32.96 -36.56 6.75
C GLU A 752 33.05 -36.34 8.27
N CYS A 753 32.04 -35.71 8.89
CA CYS A 753 32.02 -35.54 10.35
C CYS A 753 31.79 -36.86 11.09
N ALA A 754 30.99 -37.77 10.54
CA ALA A 754 30.79 -39.13 11.06
C ALA A 754 32.11 -39.92 11.02
N ALA A 755 32.80 -39.92 9.87
CA ALA A 755 34.09 -40.59 9.70
C ALA A 755 35.20 -40.00 10.58
N ALA A 756 35.17 -38.69 10.83
CA ALA A 756 36.08 -38.01 11.75
C ALA A 756 35.70 -38.14 13.24
N ASN A 757 34.51 -38.70 13.55
CA ASN A 757 33.90 -38.73 14.88
C ASN A 757 33.94 -37.35 15.60
N LYS A 758 33.57 -36.30 14.87
CA LYS A 758 33.46 -34.92 15.38
C LYS A 758 32.00 -34.48 15.53
N PRO A 759 31.62 -33.74 16.60
CA PRO A 759 30.34 -33.06 16.65
C PRO A 759 30.27 -32.00 15.55
N PHE A 760 29.12 -31.86 14.90
CA PHE A 760 28.90 -30.84 13.87
C PHE A 760 27.70 -29.94 14.15
N PHE A 761 27.80 -28.69 13.70
CA PHE A 761 26.66 -27.79 13.53
C PHE A 761 26.46 -27.55 12.03
N LEU A 762 25.40 -28.12 11.47
CA LEU A 762 25.06 -28.01 10.06
C LEU A 762 23.80 -27.16 9.91
N ASN A 763 24.00 -25.95 9.39
CA ASN A 763 22.99 -24.93 9.15
C ASN A 763 22.58 -24.95 7.67
N LEU A 764 21.53 -25.70 7.35
CA LEU A 764 21.02 -25.96 6.00
C LEU A 764 19.80 -25.07 5.71
N TRP A 765 20.04 -23.94 5.06
CA TRP A 765 19.03 -22.96 4.71
C TRP A 765 18.64 -23.11 3.23
N TRP A 766 17.54 -23.79 2.96
CA TRP A 766 17.01 -23.96 1.61
C TRP A 766 16.66 -22.59 0.98
N LEU A 767 16.70 -22.53 -0.36
CA LEU A 767 16.00 -21.49 -1.14
C LEU A 767 14.53 -21.90 -1.39
N VAL A 768 14.21 -23.19 -1.29
CA VAL A 768 12.85 -23.71 -1.51
C VAL A 768 11.91 -23.29 -0.37
N PRO A 769 10.64 -22.93 -0.66
CA PRO A 769 10.01 -22.77 -1.98
C PRO A 769 10.05 -21.36 -2.63
N HIS A 770 10.90 -20.42 -2.19
CA HIS A 770 10.95 -19.03 -2.66
C HIS A 770 10.98 -18.87 -4.19
N ALA A 771 10.26 -17.85 -4.69
CA ALA A 771 10.13 -17.55 -6.12
C ALA A 771 11.48 -17.13 -6.80
N PRO A 772 11.64 -17.31 -8.13
CA PRO A 772 10.66 -17.82 -9.09
C PRO A 772 10.38 -19.30 -8.91
N TYR A 773 9.14 -19.72 -9.21
CA TYR A 773 8.80 -21.13 -9.22
C TYR A 773 9.34 -21.81 -10.50
N GLU A 774 9.91 -22.99 -10.34
CA GLU A 774 10.48 -23.81 -11.41
C GLU A 774 10.00 -25.27 -11.23
N PRO A 775 9.82 -26.05 -12.31
CA PRO A 775 9.46 -27.46 -12.20
C PRO A 775 10.63 -28.24 -11.56
N ALA A 776 10.36 -28.93 -10.46
CA ALA A 776 11.35 -29.82 -9.84
C ALA A 776 11.64 -31.04 -10.74
N PRO A 777 12.77 -31.75 -10.55
CA PRO A 777 13.06 -32.98 -11.28
C PRO A 777 12.01 -34.07 -11.04
N GLU A 778 11.88 -35.00 -11.99
CA GLU A 778 11.06 -36.20 -11.79
C GLU A 778 11.67 -37.11 -10.71
N PRO A 779 10.83 -37.81 -9.91
CA PRO A 779 9.38 -37.95 -10.04
C PRO A 779 8.55 -36.82 -9.40
N TYR A 780 9.18 -35.81 -8.78
CA TYR A 780 8.48 -34.84 -7.92
C TYR A 780 7.52 -33.92 -8.70
N TRP A 781 7.79 -33.69 -9.98
CA TRP A 781 6.87 -32.99 -10.89
C TRP A 781 5.60 -33.82 -11.14
N SER A 782 5.72 -35.03 -11.68
CA SER A 782 4.57 -35.91 -11.95
C SER A 782 3.82 -36.34 -10.67
N GLU A 783 4.50 -36.51 -9.54
CA GLU A 783 3.89 -36.81 -8.23
C GLU A 783 2.98 -35.70 -7.68
N THR A 784 3.09 -34.45 -8.18
CA THR A 784 2.38 -33.28 -7.63
C THR A 784 1.39 -32.62 -8.58
N ALA A 785 1.18 -33.22 -9.76
CA ALA A 785 0.17 -32.79 -10.71
C ALA A 785 -1.25 -32.96 -10.13
N ALA A 786 -2.14 -32.00 -10.41
CA ALA A 786 -3.56 -32.07 -10.06
C ALA A 786 -4.40 -31.23 -11.04
N ASP A 787 -5.66 -31.60 -11.25
CA ASP A 787 -6.56 -30.86 -12.12
C ASP A 787 -6.87 -29.46 -11.56
N GLY A 788 -6.93 -28.46 -12.45
CA GLY A 788 -7.42 -27.11 -12.13
C GLY A 788 -6.45 -26.19 -11.36
N ILE A 789 -5.15 -26.53 -11.28
CA ILE A 789 -4.12 -25.67 -10.65
C ILE A 789 -3.35 -24.84 -11.70
N SER A 790 -2.72 -23.74 -11.27
CA SER A 790 -1.80 -22.96 -12.11
C SER A 790 -0.43 -23.64 -12.24
N GLU A 791 0.31 -23.31 -13.30
CA GLU A 791 1.69 -23.80 -13.51
C GLU A 791 2.61 -23.43 -12.33
N ASP A 792 2.52 -22.19 -11.83
CA ASP A 792 3.29 -21.72 -10.67
C ASP A 792 2.95 -22.50 -9.39
N GLN A 793 1.68 -22.84 -9.17
CA GLN A 793 1.23 -23.69 -8.06
C GLN A 793 1.71 -25.15 -8.22
N HIS A 794 1.75 -25.70 -9.44
CA HIS A 794 2.34 -27.02 -9.69
C HIS A 794 3.85 -27.01 -9.43
N CYS A 795 4.57 -26.00 -9.92
CA CYS A 795 5.98 -25.77 -9.64
C CYS A 795 6.24 -25.71 -8.12
N PHE A 796 5.53 -24.84 -7.40
CA PHE A 796 5.58 -24.72 -5.93
C PHE A 796 5.44 -26.09 -5.23
N ARG A 797 4.39 -26.86 -5.57
CA ARG A 797 4.15 -28.18 -4.99
C ARG A 797 5.30 -29.15 -5.26
N SER A 798 5.79 -29.19 -6.50
CA SER A 798 6.90 -30.06 -6.90
C SER A 798 8.20 -29.71 -6.14
N MET A 799 8.47 -28.43 -5.92
CA MET A 799 9.63 -27.94 -5.16
C MET A 799 9.55 -28.34 -3.68
N VAL A 800 8.40 -28.14 -3.03
CA VAL A 800 8.19 -28.57 -1.62
C VAL A 800 8.31 -30.09 -1.49
N ARG A 801 7.74 -30.85 -2.42
CA ARG A 801 7.84 -32.32 -2.45
C ARG A 801 9.27 -32.82 -2.65
N HIS A 802 10.05 -32.13 -3.50
CA HIS A 802 11.48 -32.42 -3.73
C HIS A 802 12.30 -32.17 -2.46
N MET A 803 12.08 -31.03 -1.78
CA MET A 803 12.73 -30.73 -0.50
C MET A 803 12.41 -31.78 0.57
N ASP A 804 11.14 -32.19 0.72
CA ASP A 804 10.76 -33.27 1.63
C ASP A 804 11.53 -34.58 1.33
N ALA A 805 11.65 -34.96 0.06
CA ALA A 805 12.38 -36.16 -0.32
C ALA A 805 13.88 -36.07 0.04
N LYS A 806 14.52 -34.91 -0.13
CA LYS A 806 15.93 -34.70 0.25
C LYS A 806 16.13 -34.65 1.77
N VAL A 807 15.20 -34.04 2.52
CA VAL A 807 15.15 -34.13 4.00
C VAL A 807 15.02 -35.61 4.43
N GLY A 808 14.22 -36.40 3.73
CA GLY A 808 14.11 -37.84 3.93
C GLY A 808 15.43 -38.58 3.81
N GLN A 809 16.24 -38.26 2.80
CA GLN A 809 17.59 -38.82 2.59
C GLN A 809 18.55 -38.40 3.71
N ILE A 810 18.54 -37.13 4.13
CA ILE A 810 19.39 -36.63 5.23
C ILE A 810 19.05 -37.33 6.55
N LEU A 811 17.75 -37.45 6.88
CA LEU A 811 17.29 -38.18 8.06
C LEU A 811 17.69 -39.66 8.00
N ALA A 812 17.55 -40.31 6.85
CA ALA A 812 17.97 -41.70 6.65
C ALA A 812 19.50 -41.87 6.79
N LYS A 813 20.31 -40.89 6.40
CA LYS A 813 21.78 -40.94 6.53
C LYS A 813 22.24 -40.77 7.98
N LEU A 814 21.53 -39.96 8.79
CA LEU A 814 21.72 -39.91 10.24
C LEU A 814 21.31 -41.23 10.92
N ASP A 815 20.25 -41.88 10.42
CA ASP A 815 19.83 -43.22 10.88
C ASP A 815 20.88 -44.29 10.48
N GLU A 816 21.43 -44.24 9.25
CA GLU A 816 22.45 -45.15 8.70
C GLU A 816 23.78 -45.11 9.48
N PHE A 817 24.30 -43.90 9.76
CA PHE A 817 25.54 -43.71 10.51
C PHE A 817 25.38 -43.86 12.04
N GLY A 818 24.20 -44.23 12.53
CA GLY A 818 23.91 -44.35 13.96
C GLY A 818 23.93 -43.03 14.74
N LEU A 819 24.05 -41.89 14.04
CA LEU A 819 24.11 -40.55 14.64
C LEU A 819 22.75 -40.07 15.16
N ALA A 820 21.65 -40.67 14.72
CA ALA A 820 20.29 -40.19 14.99
C ALA A 820 19.98 -39.93 16.47
N THR A 821 20.42 -40.79 17.39
CA THR A 821 20.23 -40.60 18.86
C THR A 821 21.12 -39.51 19.46
N ASN A 822 22.24 -39.17 18.83
CA ASN A 822 23.14 -38.08 19.21
C ASN A 822 23.08 -36.91 18.21
N THR A 823 21.89 -36.64 17.67
CA THR A 823 21.64 -35.49 16.79
C THR A 823 20.32 -34.82 17.15
N LEU A 824 20.37 -33.53 17.49
CA LEU A 824 19.19 -32.68 17.43
C LEU A 824 18.94 -32.30 15.97
N VAL A 825 17.77 -32.66 15.45
CA VAL A 825 17.29 -32.17 14.15
C VAL A 825 16.16 -31.18 14.38
N LEU A 826 16.30 -29.99 13.80
CA LEU A 826 15.34 -28.88 13.83
C LEU A 826 14.95 -28.52 12.40
N PHE A 827 13.66 -28.31 12.12
CA PHE A 827 13.18 -27.78 10.84
C PHE A 827 12.14 -26.67 11.06
N THR A 828 12.32 -25.53 10.40
CA THR A 828 11.34 -24.42 10.39
C THR A 828 11.42 -23.59 9.10
N SER A 829 10.74 -22.42 9.02
CA SER A 829 10.77 -21.46 7.91
C SER A 829 11.23 -20.08 8.39
N ASP A 830 11.79 -19.24 7.52
CA ASP A 830 12.29 -17.92 7.88
C ASP A 830 11.23 -16.79 7.84
N ASN A 831 10.13 -17.02 7.15
CA ASN A 831 8.90 -16.23 7.22
C ASN A 831 7.70 -17.08 6.79
N GLY A 832 6.49 -16.55 7.02
CA GLY A 832 5.26 -17.12 6.46
C GLY A 832 5.22 -17.08 4.93
N ALA A 833 4.17 -17.66 4.33
CA ALA A 833 4.18 -17.97 2.90
C ALA A 833 4.08 -16.76 1.97
N ALA A 834 4.87 -16.81 0.89
CA ALA A 834 4.72 -15.98 -0.30
C ALA A 834 3.77 -16.63 -1.33
N TYR A 835 3.03 -15.79 -2.06
CA TYR A 835 2.18 -16.10 -3.23
C TYR A 835 1.41 -17.42 -3.15
N GLU A 836 1.97 -18.49 -3.75
CA GLU A 836 1.33 -19.81 -3.90
C GLU A 836 1.29 -20.65 -2.61
N GLY A 837 2.12 -20.34 -1.61
CA GLY A 837 2.13 -21.05 -0.33
C GLY A 837 0.91 -20.72 0.55
N ASN A 838 0.71 -21.49 1.60
CA ASN A 838 -0.53 -21.53 2.37
C ASN A 838 -0.33 -21.14 3.85
N ILE A 839 -1.04 -20.10 4.30
CA ILE A 839 -1.03 -19.64 5.70
C ILE A 839 -2.19 -20.20 6.53
N GLY A 840 -3.10 -20.97 5.92
CA GLY A 840 -4.29 -21.47 6.59
C GLY A 840 -5.33 -20.38 6.86
N GLU A 841 -5.75 -20.26 8.12
CA GLU A 841 -6.72 -19.23 8.55
C GLU A 841 -6.08 -17.96 9.14
N LEU A 842 -4.75 -17.92 9.19
CA LEU A 842 -3.98 -16.79 9.72
C LEU A 842 -4.16 -15.55 8.84
N LYS A 843 -4.04 -14.36 9.44
CA LYS A 843 -4.06 -13.06 8.74
C LYS A 843 -2.64 -12.71 8.23
N GLY A 844 -2.53 -11.97 7.13
CA GLY A 844 -1.23 -11.51 6.61
C GLY A 844 -0.55 -12.47 5.62
N GLY A 845 0.75 -12.68 5.77
CA GLY A 845 1.62 -13.29 4.76
C GLY A 845 3.01 -12.66 4.77
N LYS A 846 3.94 -13.16 3.93
CA LYS A 846 5.28 -12.56 3.82
C LYS A 846 5.22 -11.06 3.50
N THR A 847 6.09 -10.29 4.17
CA THR A 847 6.13 -8.82 4.30
C THR A 847 5.03 -8.19 5.19
N ASP A 848 4.29 -8.97 5.99
CA ASP A 848 3.32 -8.46 6.98
C ASP A 848 3.48 -9.11 8.37
N LEU A 849 3.28 -8.34 9.45
CA LEU A 849 3.62 -8.75 10.83
C LEU A 849 2.50 -9.52 11.58
N HIS A 850 1.37 -9.79 10.92
CA HIS A 850 0.41 -10.77 11.41
C HIS A 850 1.00 -12.19 11.43
N ASP A 851 0.34 -13.12 12.11
CA ASP A 851 0.80 -14.51 12.27
C ASP A 851 0.98 -15.21 10.90
N GLY A 852 0.22 -14.86 9.86
CA GLY A 852 0.41 -15.42 8.52
C GLY A 852 1.75 -15.06 7.86
N GLY A 853 2.44 -14.01 8.34
CA GLY A 853 3.79 -13.65 7.91
C GLY A 853 4.90 -13.98 8.91
N THR A 854 4.57 -14.17 10.19
CA THR A 854 5.54 -14.36 11.28
C THR A 854 5.46 -15.72 11.97
N ARG A 855 4.38 -16.48 11.82
CA ARG A 855 4.19 -17.81 12.41
C ARG A 855 4.53 -18.87 11.38
N VAL A 856 5.40 -19.80 11.77
CA VAL A 856 6.04 -20.74 10.86
C VAL A 856 5.95 -22.17 11.42
N PRO A 857 5.93 -23.22 10.57
CA PRO A 857 5.94 -24.59 11.05
C PRO A 857 7.27 -24.87 11.76
N MET A 858 7.25 -25.73 12.79
CA MET A 858 8.44 -26.01 13.59
C MET A 858 8.41 -27.43 14.16
N PHE A 859 9.47 -28.20 13.88
CA PHE A 859 9.66 -29.57 14.35
C PHE A 859 11.02 -29.74 15.00
N VAL A 860 11.08 -30.47 16.12
CA VAL A 860 12.34 -30.91 16.74
C VAL A 860 12.34 -32.41 17.04
N ARG A 861 13.37 -33.12 16.59
CA ARG A 861 13.61 -34.56 16.81
C ARG A 861 14.97 -34.73 17.49
N TRP A 862 14.96 -35.37 18.65
CA TRP A 862 16.17 -35.91 19.30
C TRP A 862 15.79 -37.20 20.03
N PRO A 863 15.94 -38.38 19.40
CA PRO A 863 15.47 -39.66 19.92
C PRO A 863 16.08 -39.99 21.28
N GLY A 864 15.24 -40.24 22.30
CA GLY A 864 15.66 -40.51 23.67
C GLY A 864 15.83 -39.28 24.56
N LYS A 865 15.75 -38.06 24.02
CA LYS A 865 15.78 -36.80 24.78
C LYS A 865 14.49 -35.98 24.61
N ILE A 866 13.96 -35.89 23.39
CA ILE A 866 12.70 -35.20 23.07
C ILE A 866 11.56 -36.22 22.94
N PRO A 867 10.36 -35.98 23.54
CA PRO A 867 9.19 -36.84 23.36
C PRO A 867 8.73 -36.88 21.90
N ALA A 868 8.49 -38.09 21.38
CA ALA A 868 8.02 -38.32 20.01
C ALA A 868 6.49 -38.26 19.90
N GLY A 869 5.98 -37.72 18.78
CA GLY A 869 4.55 -37.62 18.51
C GLY A 869 3.83 -36.57 19.37
N ARG A 870 4.57 -35.62 19.94
CA ARG A 870 4.04 -34.56 20.81
C ARG A 870 3.74 -33.31 20.01
N GLU A 871 2.67 -32.63 20.37
CA GLU A 871 2.36 -31.27 19.90
C GLU A 871 2.40 -30.30 21.08
N THR A 872 2.76 -29.04 20.83
CA THR A 872 2.64 -27.96 21.83
C THR A 872 2.34 -26.60 21.21
N ASP A 873 1.57 -25.82 21.94
CA ASP A 873 1.22 -24.42 21.73
C ASP A 873 2.12 -23.44 22.50
N ALA A 874 3.19 -23.94 23.15
CA ALA A 874 4.17 -23.11 23.82
C ALA A 874 4.82 -22.10 22.85
N PHE A 875 4.95 -20.84 23.29
CA PHE A 875 5.57 -19.80 22.48
C PHE A 875 7.09 -20.01 22.38
N GLY A 876 7.57 -20.09 21.14
CA GLY A 876 8.99 -19.99 20.80
C GLY A 876 9.20 -19.08 19.59
N SER A 877 10.42 -18.57 19.43
CA SER A 877 10.79 -17.76 18.27
C SER A 877 12.22 -18.01 17.81
N THR A 878 12.59 -17.56 16.60
CA THR A 878 13.95 -17.73 16.06
C THR A 878 15.04 -17.06 16.92
N ILE A 879 14.71 -16.04 17.73
CA ILE A 879 15.63 -15.51 18.75
C ILE A 879 16.01 -16.54 19.83
N ASP A 880 15.16 -17.53 20.10
CA ASP A 880 15.42 -18.56 21.10
C ASP A 880 16.45 -19.61 20.63
N LEU A 881 16.82 -19.60 19.35
CA LEU A 881 17.64 -20.66 18.76
C LEU A 881 19.08 -20.65 19.26
N LEU A 882 19.79 -19.52 19.29
CA LEU A 882 21.15 -19.46 19.85
C LEU A 882 21.20 -20.01 21.29
N PRO A 883 20.42 -19.50 22.28
CA PRO A 883 20.49 -20.03 23.64
C PRO A 883 20.05 -21.50 23.73
N THR A 884 19.06 -21.94 22.94
CA THR A 884 18.66 -23.35 22.89
C THR A 884 19.79 -24.24 22.40
N LEU A 885 20.47 -23.85 21.31
CA LEU A 885 21.54 -24.66 20.70
C LEU A 885 22.82 -24.66 21.53
N CYS A 886 23.10 -23.60 22.27
CA CYS A 886 24.20 -23.58 23.24
C CYS A 886 23.92 -24.52 24.43
N GLU A 887 22.69 -24.51 24.99
CA GLU A 887 22.30 -25.46 26.05
C GLU A 887 22.35 -26.93 25.55
N VAL A 888 21.90 -27.18 24.32
CA VAL A 888 22.01 -28.51 23.66
C VAL A 888 23.46 -29.00 23.60
N ALA A 889 24.40 -28.11 23.26
CA ALA A 889 25.82 -28.43 23.19
C ALA A 889 26.54 -28.49 24.56
N GLY A 890 25.85 -28.14 25.66
CA GLY A 890 26.44 -27.99 26.99
C GLY A 890 27.35 -26.75 27.13
N VAL A 891 27.19 -25.75 26.26
CA VAL A 891 28.05 -24.58 26.13
C VAL A 891 27.42 -23.37 26.83
N ALA A 892 28.18 -22.71 27.70
CA ALA A 892 27.76 -21.45 28.30
C ALA A 892 27.87 -20.31 27.28
N LEU A 893 26.89 -19.39 27.31
CA LEU A 893 26.97 -18.15 26.53
C LEU A 893 28.15 -17.28 27.02
N PRO A 894 28.82 -16.52 26.15
CA PRO A 894 29.78 -15.50 26.57
C PRO A 894 29.14 -14.54 27.58
N GLY A 895 29.84 -14.24 28.68
CA GLY A 895 29.27 -13.53 29.83
C GLY A 895 28.88 -12.07 29.58
N ASP A 896 29.31 -11.52 28.44
CA ASP A 896 29.01 -10.19 27.91
C ASP A 896 27.98 -10.21 26.76
N LEU A 897 27.61 -11.38 26.23
CA LEU A 897 26.65 -11.52 25.14
C LEU A 897 25.20 -11.41 25.64
N SER A 898 24.63 -10.22 25.51
CA SER A 898 23.20 -9.96 25.73
C SER A 898 22.34 -10.56 24.60
N VAL A 899 21.79 -11.76 24.81
CA VAL A 899 20.77 -12.39 23.97
C VAL A 899 19.36 -11.89 24.30
N ASP A 900 18.42 -11.97 23.34
CA ASP A 900 17.00 -11.64 23.56
C ASP A 900 16.13 -12.89 23.75
N GLY A 901 16.57 -14.05 23.23
CA GLY A 901 15.86 -15.31 23.34
C GLY A 901 16.03 -16.02 24.68
N THR A 902 15.15 -16.99 24.94
CA THR A 902 15.21 -17.92 26.08
C THR A 902 15.26 -19.35 25.56
N SER A 903 16.12 -20.19 26.13
CA SER A 903 16.23 -21.60 25.70
C SER A 903 14.89 -22.33 25.79
N LEU A 904 14.57 -23.05 24.72
CA LEU A 904 13.42 -23.95 24.64
C LEU A 904 13.76 -25.38 25.03
N LEU A 905 15.04 -25.73 25.24
CA LEU A 905 15.48 -27.12 25.48
C LEU A 905 14.73 -27.79 26.65
N PRO A 906 14.58 -27.17 27.84
CA PRO A 906 13.86 -27.79 28.96
C PRO A 906 12.41 -28.15 28.60
N HIS A 907 11.77 -27.35 27.74
CA HIS A 907 10.42 -27.65 27.25
C HIS A 907 10.43 -28.73 26.17
N MET A 908 11.39 -28.69 25.24
CA MET A 908 11.55 -29.69 24.18
C MET A 908 11.76 -31.10 24.77
N THR A 909 12.52 -31.23 25.86
CA THR A 909 12.73 -32.50 26.59
C THR A 909 11.56 -32.90 27.51
N GLY A 910 10.39 -32.25 27.38
CA GLY A 910 9.15 -32.62 28.09
C GLY A 910 8.87 -31.86 29.40
N GLY A 911 9.69 -30.86 29.74
CA GLY A 911 9.45 -29.98 30.90
C GLY A 911 8.41 -28.89 30.64
N ALA A 912 8.24 -28.01 31.62
CA ALA A 912 7.38 -26.83 31.51
C ALA A 912 7.83 -25.90 30.36
N ALA A 913 6.91 -25.13 29.80
CA ALA A 913 7.24 -24.06 28.86
C ALA A 913 7.91 -22.89 29.62
N PRO A 914 8.76 -22.07 28.97
CA PRO A 914 9.22 -20.82 29.54
C PRO A 914 8.03 -19.93 29.92
N ASP A 915 7.96 -19.52 31.19
CA ASP A 915 6.82 -18.73 31.67
C ASP A 915 6.88 -17.28 31.14
N TRP A 916 5.70 -16.68 30.95
CA TRP A 916 5.59 -15.30 30.50
C TRP A 916 6.10 -14.27 31.52
N ALA A 917 6.17 -14.59 32.82
CA ALA A 917 6.85 -13.72 33.78
C ALA A 917 8.39 -13.80 33.68
N GLN A 918 8.94 -14.88 33.10
CA GLN A 918 10.37 -15.03 32.85
C GLN A 918 10.77 -14.47 31.47
N ARG A 919 9.99 -14.77 30.43
CA ARG A 919 10.19 -14.26 29.06
C ARG A 919 9.88 -12.77 28.92
N GLY A 920 8.95 -12.25 29.74
CA GLY A 920 8.54 -10.85 29.69
C GLY A 920 7.81 -10.49 28.39
N THR A 921 8.41 -9.61 27.59
CA THR A 921 7.79 -9.00 26.41
C THR A 921 8.66 -9.22 25.17
N VAL A 922 8.03 -9.70 24.09
CA VAL A 922 8.69 -10.06 22.82
C VAL A 922 8.35 -9.04 21.75
N PHE A 923 9.28 -8.77 20.82
CA PHE A 923 9.12 -7.76 19.79
C PHE A 923 9.41 -8.29 18.37
N TRP A 924 8.82 -7.63 17.37
CA TRP A 924 9.15 -7.79 15.96
C TRP A 924 9.26 -6.40 15.33
N GLN A 925 10.10 -6.25 14.30
CA GLN A 925 10.12 -5.07 13.44
C GLN A 925 10.27 -5.49 11.98
N LEU A 926 9.68 -4.69 11.10
CA LEU A 926 9.80 -4.78 9.66
C LEU A 926 9.60 -3.37 9.07
N ASP A 927 10.38 -2.99 8.06
CA ASP A 927 10.10 -1.77 7.29
C ASP A 927 8.74 -1.84 6.55
N LEU A 928 8.20 -0.67 6.18
CA LEU A 928 6.90 -0.58 5.54
C LEU A 928 6.91 -1.02 4.07
N TYR A 929 6.88 -2.34 3.85
CA TYR A 929 6.42 -2.91 2.59
C TYR A 929 4.92 -2.56 2.43
N LYS A 930 4.59 -1.70 1.46
CA LYS A 930 3.19 -1.35 1.13
C LYS A 930 2.42 -2.56 0.60
N GLN A 931 3.04 -3.29 -0.33
CA GLN A 931 2.50 -4.54 -0.87
C GLN A 931 2.92 -5.74 -0.02
N ILE A 932 2.03 -6.74 0.02
CA ILE A 932 2.28 -8.06 0.59
C ILE A 932 2.69 -9.03 -0.52
N GLN A 933 3.53 -10.02 -0.24
CA GLN A 933 3.84 -11.07 -1.23
C GLN A 933 2.73 -12.14 -1.21
N ARG A 934 1.49 -11.76 -1.55
CA ARG A 934 0.29 -12.63 -1.68
C ARG A 934 -0.55 -12.20 -2.88
N HIS A 935 -1.48 -13.05 -3.30
CA HIS A 935 -2.50 -12.76 -4.33
C HIS A 935 -3.69 -11.93 -3.82
N TYR A 936 -3.51 -11.18 -2.74
CA TYR A 936 -4.52 -10.28 -2.14
C TYR A 936 -3.82 -9.12 -1.42
N PRO A 937 -4.48 -7.97 -1.20
CA PRO A 937 -3.86 -6.80 -0.59
C PRO A 937 -3.30 -7.06 0.81
N LYS A 938 -2.25 -6.31 1.19
CA LYS A 938 -1.70 -6.32 2.55
C LYS A 938 -2.78 -5.89 3.57
N PRO A 939 -2.94 -6.57 4.72
CA PRO A 939 -3.87 -6.13 5.75
C PRO A 939 -3.61 -4.68 6.19
N LYS A 940 -4.70 -3.92 6.31
CA LYS A 940 -4.71 -2.57 6.88
C LYS A 940 -5.39 -2.60 8.25
N PRO A 941 -5.01 -1.71 9.20
CA PRO A 941 -3.92 -0.74 9.10
C PRO A 941 -2.52 -1.37 9.09
N TYR A 942 -1.58 -0.79 8.35
CA TYR A 942 -0.22 -1.33 8.24
C TYR A 942 0.57 -1.20 9.54
N ALA A 943 1.31 -2.26 9.88
CA ALA A 943 2.24 -2.29 10.99
C ALA A 943 3.70 -2.35 10.51
N THR A 944 4.59 -1.75 11.30
CA THR A 944 6.05 -1.85 11.19
C THR A 944 6.70 -2.43 12.45
N GLU A 945 5.97 -2.53 13.57
CA GLU A 945 6.38 -3.29 14.75
C GLU A 945 5.26 -4.18 15.30
N VAL A 946 5.64 -5.18 16.08
CA VAL A 946 4.75 -5.92 16.99
C VAL A 946 5.39 -5.96 18.37
N VAL A 947 4.54 -5.93 19.39
CA VAL A 947 4.88 -6.28 20.77
C VAL A 947 3.92 -7.34 21.31
N ARG A 948 4.44 -8.37 21.96
CA ARG A 948 3.65 -9.44 22.58
C ARG A 948 4.03 -9.65 24.04
N SER A 949 3.03 -9.69 24.92
CA SER A 949 3.20 -9.98 26.34
C SER A 949 2.09 -10.93 26.80
N GLY A 950 2.43 -12.20 26.97
CA GLY A 950 1.44 -13.25 27.19
C GLY A 950 0.55 -13.44 25.97
N LYS A 951 -0.76 -13.47 26.24
CA LYS A 951 -1.83 -13.58 25.24
C LYS A 951 -2.12 -12.30 24.45
N TRP A 952 -1.48 -11.19 24.79
CA TRP A 952 -1.72 -9.91 24.13
C TRP A 952 -0.64 -9.67 23.09
N LYS A 953 -1.06 -9.57 21.82
CA LYS A 953 -0.22 -9.16 20.68
C LYS A 953 -0.74 -7.83 20.18
N MET A 954 0.09 -6.79 20.16
CA MET A 954 -0.23 -5.48 19.61
C MET A 954 0.64 -5.22 18.40
N LEU A 955 0.04 -4.76 17.32
CA LEU A 955 0.70 -4.23 16.14
C LEU A 955 0.80 -2.71 16.28
N SER A 956 1.91 -2.13 15.86
CA SER A 956 2.10 -0.69 15.78
C SER A 956 2.79 -0.25 14.50
N ARG A 957 2.65 1.03 14.18
CA ARG A 957 3.43 1.72 13.16
C ARG A 957 4.17 2.87 13.83
N GLN A 958 5.50 2.87 13.77
CA GLN A 958 6.36 3.87 14.42
C GLN A 958 6.08 4.04 15.93
N GLY A 959 5.68 2.95 16.62
CA GLY A 959 5.33 2.95 18.03
C GLY A 959 3.94 3.53 18.37
N ILE A 960 3.09 3.76 17.37
CA ILE A 960 1.66 4.09 17.51
C ILE A 960 0.84 2.81 17.32
N PRO A 961 -0.02 2.39 18.27
CA PRO A 961 -0.88 1.21 18.12
C PRO A 961 -1.77 1.28 16.88
N VAL A 962 -1.86 0.18 16.14
CA VAL A 962 -2.77 0.05 14.99
C VAL A 962 -3.76 -1.11 15.16
N GLU A 963 -3.32 -2.24 15.71
CA GLU A 963 -4.22 -3.36 16.09
C GLU A 963 -3.79 -4.01 17.42
N LEU A 964 -4.74 -4.61 18.15
CA LEU A 964 -4.48 -5.35 19.40
C LEU A 964 -5.33 -6.62 19.45
N PHE A 965 -4.70 -7.76 19.70
CA PHE A 965 -5.36 -9.07 19.74
C PHE A 965 -5.16 -9.77 21.09
N ASN A 966 -6.17 -10.54 21.49
CA ASN A 966 -6.06 -11.55 22.55
C ASN A 966 -5.96 -12.92 21.89
N ILE A 967 -4.74 -13.36 21.59
CA ILE A 967 -4.45 -14.50 20.71
C ILE A 967 -4.99 -15.84 21.25
N ASP A 968 -5.15 -15.99 22.57
CA ASP A 968 -5.80 -17.16 23.18
C ASP A 968 -7.28 -17.30 22.75
N ALA A 969 -7.94 -16.18 22.45
CA ALA A 969 -9.36 -16.10 22.12
C ALA A 969 -9.63 -15.76 20.64
N ASP A 970 -8.58 -15.44 19.90
CA ASP A 970 -8.57 -15.09 18.47
C ASP A 970 -7.19 -15.41 17.85
N PRO A 971 -6.82 -16.70 17.70
CA PRO A 971 -5.50 -17.12 17.23
C PRO A 971 -5.24 -16.84 15.73
N ASN A 972 -6.22 -16.23 15.05
CA ASN A 972 -6.16 -15.84 13.65
C ASN A 972 -6.26 -14.31 13.44
N GLU A 973 -6.24 -13.51 14.51
CA GLU A 973 -6.21 -12.03 14.46
C GLU A 973 -7.38 -11.40 13.68
N LYS A 974 -8.56 -12.01 13.76
CA LYS A 974 -9.79 -11.58 13.07
C LYS A 974 -10.57 -10.49 13.83
N ARG A 975 -10.18 -10.15 15.07
CA ARG A 975 -10.93 -9.30 16.00
C ARG A 975 -10.02 -8.28 16.69
N ASN A 976 -9.79 -7.13 16.05
CA ASN A 976 -9.05 -6.03 16.67
C ASN A 976 -9.79 -5.52 17.94
N LEU A 977 -9.08 -5.54 19.07
CA LEU A 977 -9.54 -5.14 20.41
C LEU A 977 -8.94 -3.80 20.87
N LEU A 978 -8.22 -3.07 20.01
CA LEU A 978 -7.49 -1.84 20.35
C LEU A 978 -8.40 -0.82 21.06
N SER A 979 -9.55 -0.51 20.47
CA SER A 979 -10.57 0.39 21.02
C SER A 979 -11.24 -0.12 22.31
N ARG A 980 -11.09 -1.40 22.66
CA ARG A 980 -11.68 -2.01 23.88
C ARG A 980 -10.70 -2.09 25.05
N HIS A 981 -9.39 -1.99 24.80
CA HIS A 981 -8.35 -2.04 25.82
C HIS A 981 -7.28 -0.94 25.62
N PRO A 982 -7.67 0.35 25.53
CA PRO A 982 -6.75 1.43 25.21
C PRO A 982 -5.61 1.59 26.24
N GLU A 983 -5.87 1.40 27.54
CA GLU A 983 -4.83 1.41 28.58
C GLU A 983 -3.72 0.38 28.31
N ARG A 984 -4.12 -0.83 27.89
CA ARG A 984 -3.19 -1.92 27.55
C ARG A 984 -2.40 -1.59 26.29
N ALA A 985 -3.06 -1.04 25.28
CA ALA A 985 -2.38 -0.59 24.06
C ALA A 985 -1.37 0.53 24.36
N THR A 986 -1.74 1.52 25.18
CA THR A 986 -0.84 2.60 25.60
C THR A 986 0.38 2.08 26.37
N ALA A 987 0.18 1.12 27.28
CA ALA A 987 1.29 0.47 28.00
C ALA A 987 2.22 -0.30 27.04
N MET A 988 1.65 -1.13 26.15
CA MET A 988 2.41 -1.89 25.16
C MET A 988 3.11 -0.99 24.12
N ALA A 989 2.51 0.15 23.76
CA ALA A 989 3.15 1.18 22.93
C ALA A 989 4.32 1.87 23.64
N GLY A 990 4.22 2.05 24.95
CA GLY A 990 5.35 2.49 25.79
C GLY A 990 6.53 1.50 25.72
N GLN A 991 6.24 0.19 25.74
CA GLN A 991 7.25 -0.85 25.57
C GLN A 991 7.88 -0.80 24.17
N VAL A 992 7.09 -0.65 23.09
CA VAL A 992 7.62 -0.49 21.72
C VAL A 992 8.52 0.73 21.62
N ARG A 993 8.09 1.91 22.09
CA ARG A 993 8.88 3.14 22.00
C ARG A 993 10.18 3.07 22.81
N ALA A 994 10.17 2.39 23.96
CA ALA A 994 11.40 2.13 24.71
C ALA A 994 12.37 1.23 23.91
N TRP A 995 11.86 0.13 23.34
CA TRP A 995 12.64 -0.82 22.53
C TRP A 995 13.20 -0.20 21.24
N LEU A 996 12.40 0.60 20.50
CA LEU A 996 12.82 1.32 19.29
C LEU A 996 13.97 2.32 19.55
N ALA A 997 14.05 2.82 20.79
CA ALA A 997 15.08 3.76 21.27
C ALA A 997 16.32 3.08 21.87
N GLU A 998 16.38 1.75 21.93
CA GLU A 998 17.59 1.03 22.34
C GLU A 998 18.75 1.25 21.34
N LYS A 999 19.99 1.25 21.86
CA LYS A 999 21.19 1.43 21.04
C LYS A 999 21.36 0.25 20.08
N ARG A 1000 21.75 0.57 18.84
CA ARG A 1000 21.97 -0.38 17.74
C ARG A 1000 23.47 -0.49 17.44
N ILE A 1001 23.87 -1.64 16.93
CA ILE A 1001 25.17 -1.89 16.29
C ILE A 1001 24.96 -1.55 14.81
N THR A 1002 25.63 -0.51 14.32
CA THR A 1002 25.29 0.14 13.03
C THR A 1002 26.17 -0.29 11.85
N ASP A 1003 27.29 -0.94 12.12
CA ASP A 1003 28.46 -0.91 11.24
C ASP A 1003 28.38 -1.86 10.02
N GLY A 1004 27.21 -2.50 9.82
CA GLY A 1004 26.93 -3.42 8.71
C GLY A 1004 25.89 -2.95 7.69
N VAL A 1005 25.13 -1.89 7.97
CA VAL A 1005 24.15 -1.36 7.00
C VAL A 1005 24.77 -0.16 6.30
N ILE A 1006 25.09 -0.31 5.02
CA ILE A 1006 25.54 0.80 4.18
C ILE A 1006 24.34 1.74 4.00
N ALA A 1007 24.44 2.94 4.56
CA ALA A 1007 23.43 3.96 4.35
C ALA A 1007 23.42 4.39 2.88
N LYS A 1008 22.35 4.05 2.15
CA LYS A 1008 21.96 4.84 0.97
C LYS A 1008 21.66 6.26 1.44
N SER A 1009 22.01 7.26 0.62
CA SER A 1009 21.72 8.65 0.96
C SER A 1009 20.21 8.86 1.13
N SER A 1010 19.83 9.84 1.94
CA SER A 1010 18.44 10.15 2.27
C SER A 1010 17.72 10.89 1.13
N GLU A 1011 17.94 10.46 -0.11
CA GLU A 1011 17.53 11.12 -1.36
C GLU A 1011 16.56 10.25 -2.18
N GLU A 1012 16.29 8.99 -1.78
CA GLU A 1012 15.46 8.02 -2.52
C GLU A 1012 14.25 7.43 -1.72
N ASN A 1013 13.49 8.21 -0.93
CA ASN A 1013 12.22 7.74 -0.33
C ASN A 1013 11.12 8.82 -0.27
#